data_AF-A0A9Q1BSB2-F1
#
_entry.id   AF-A0A9Q1BSB2-F1
#
_cell.length_a   1.000
_cell.length_b   1.000
_cell.length_c   1.000
_cell.angle_alpha   90.00
_cell.angle_beta   90.00
_cell.angle_gamma   90.00
#
_symmetry.space_group_name_H-M   'P 1'
#
loop_
_entity.id
_entity.type
_entity.pdbx_description
1 polymer ?
#
loop_
_entity_poly.entity_id
_entity_poly.type
_entity_poly.pdbx_seq_one_letter_code
_entity_poly.pdbx_strand_id
1 'polypeptide(L)'
;MADLSCSIRHDTVDEILLTELSGYIGKEWLDIGRYLGVPDSKLQSVIADNPSNRKEAIFQSLLTWKRGNSDPTCTWLCNALRAADRTDLADYLQIRTSFNQNIPSRTSLSYDEKVADFVESLKQKYQLWCHLIRPNPSKEECKVHLQELFVDVHLSKFVFRNGKHKWEPLPKGLQSLFLDEHLKNANKIIIEGDPGYGKTTMFYHLADLWCQGRDVMELKKLFVLLPLKRVKVNASIYKSIKDILLPKDTLINEEDIKDILAGAAGSVVALDGLDEFPGRNVEEYESSDVMAILRHEMLQKLKVFLSTRSSCLPDVSDCDVVRIKLNRFTDAQRQMYIQKVFPTDQQRGNMILSAIKENDFMSDLAEVPLLFSLIVHVLGDDLASGMEVKFDGVTQFFKYIVTCFKGHLKTKRFQQVTTDKKDDTKEEDINEIAYDGLMPQSKKLAWRKEKVYEAKSYQLMVNMGILIEEEGDVDVETSLDDLNLRSTDVRFFHRTFQEWFGAHYLSKVLETHEEFKENLRNITNPWELQYLLRFSCGMSKRVPKIILEFIASLPDDDRNSDLFFLCLYESIGEKHLWKDAVTSMCHKIQTIQLMHEEAKFLSKSKALFLRLAHEWKTPVPEVNINASALTAESVCEDLIKLKTDVNVTPFSTKFLRIYRWYGPQFAIFLKRCEKLEEIRIYTEYLPYQPSGIQQHLGKCPIKVTLNFNMQLYEMRNGEWECVHQKDICQACGTTPIIGLHWKCKTCSNSLFCESCMMRGNHKDHKRFPVTGSLIDLMPLNPSRKILCNKCQLRNVGRSGFQCKVCPYYFLCNHCKNEGNHQDHGLQSRCDKCFGLNLCKDCQDEVTRTKKSLALYEHMKCSNCNNYIQRTMFYCKECKGYKLCQSCKTTGVQPCHEQQQLTQHDRTEDSGDVECHHCNTNILGVFFKCRSCRGEKYKYTRGFILCSNCKSNGIHAEHEFKELQCKEVEHYLIECNACRVGAGEPPFDALVGVRYRCKTCKWYNLCEQCNYEGIHSYHEFEEWTVSQF
;
A
#
# COMPACT_ATOMS: atom_id res chain seq x y z
N MET A 1 -45.54 -36.13 40.81
CA MET A 1 -46.09 -35.55 42.05
C MET A 1 -45.25 -36.03 43.22
N ALA A 2 -45.15 -35.21 44.26
CA ALA A 2 -44.12 -35.10 45.32
C ALA A 2 -42.81 -34.47 44.81
N ASP A 3 -42.34 -33.33 45.32
CA ASP A 3 -42.89 -32.41 46.33
C ASP A 3 -42.21 -31.04 46.18
N LEU A 4 -42.97 -29.97 46.42
CA LEU A 4 -42.51 -28.59 46.52
C LEU A 4 -41.92 -28.33 47.90
N SER A 5 -40.67 -27.84 47.99
CA SER A 5 -40.30 -26.70 48.85
C SER A 5 -38.78 -26.49 48.89
N CYS A 6 -38.29 -25.42 48.27
CA CYS A 6 -37.17 -24.65 48.80
C CYS A 6 -37.23 -23.22 48.24
N SER A 7 -38.11 -22.42 48.81
CA SER A 7 -38.12 -20.97 48.67
C SER A 7 -36.85 -20.39 49.30
N ILE A 8 -35.97 -19.81 48.49
CA ILE A 8 -34.83 -19.01 48.97
C ILE A 8 -35.40 -17.77 49.69
N ARG A 9 -35.08 -17.62 50.98
CA ARG A 9 -35.55 -16.50 51.82
C ARG A 9 -34.76 -15.23 51.48
N HIS A 10 -35.41 -14.22 50.93
CA HIS A 10 -34.79 -12.95 50.47
C HIS A 10 -34.54 -11.89 51.57
N ASP A 11 -34.44 -12.27 52.85
CA ASP A 11 -34.29 -11.33 53.98
C ASP A 11 -33.07 -11.63 54.89
N THR A 12 -32.11 -12.43 54.39
CA THR A 12 -30.95 -12.90 55.15
C THR A 12 -29.78 -11.92 55.13
N VAL A 13 -29.10 -11.75 56.27
CA VAL A 13 -27.95 -10.85 56.44
C VAL A 13 -26.67 -11.43 55.81
N ASP A 14 -26.12 -10.79 54.79
CA ASP A 14 -24.82 -11.14 54.18
C ASP A 14 -23.63 -10.46 54.90
N GLU A 15 -22.40 -10.89 54.61
CA GLU A 15 -21.20 -10.33 55.27
C GLU A 15 -20.85 -8.92 54.76
N ILE A 16 -21.25 -8.57 53.53
CA ILE A 16 -21.04 -7.23 52.93
C ILE A 16 -21.80 -6.19 53.75
N LEU A 17 -23.07 -6.47 54.07
CA LEU A 17 -23.89 -5.64 54.95
C LEU A 17 -23.27 -5.49 56.34
N LEU A 18 -22.68 -6.55 56.90
CA LEU A 18 -22.01 -6.47 58.20
C LEU A 18 -20.75 -5.59 58.17
N THR A 19 -19.94 -5.67 57.11
CA THR A 19 -18.75 -4.83 56.91
C THR A 19 -19.12 -3.36 56.71
N GLU A 20 -20.23 -3.09 56.06
CA GLU A 20 -20.74 -1.74 55.86
C GLU A 20 -21.27 -1.15 57.17
N LEU A 21 -22.13 -1.88 57.88
CA LEU A 21 -22.65 -1.47 59.20
C LEU A 21 -21.54 -1.28 60.23
N SER A 22 -20.46 -2.09 60.19
CA SER A 22 -19.35 -1.93 61.12
C SER A 22 -18.61 -0.60 60.98
N GLY A 23 -18.68 0.05 59.80
CA GLY A 23 -18.14 1.38 59.58
C GLY A 23 -19.02 2.51 60.13
N TYR A 24 -20.31 2.26 60.35
CA TYR A 24 -21.28 3.29 60.79
C TYR A 24 -21.72 3.15 62.24
N ILE A 25 -21.61 1.96 62.82
CA ILE A 25 -21.92 1.71 64.22
C ILE A 25 -20.81 2.30 65.10
N GLY A 26 -21.21 3.05 66.13
CA GLY A 26 -20.32 3.80 67.00
C GLY A 26 -19.96 3.06 68.28
N LYS A 27 -20.15 3.72 69.42
CA LYS A 27 -19.80 3.23 70.77
C LYS A 27 -20.83 2.22 71.32
N GLU A 28 -22.03 2.24 70.76
CA GLU A 28 -23.22 1.44 71.10
C GLU A 28 -23.17 -0.01 70.57
N TRP A 29 -22.08 -0.41 69.91
CA TRP A 29 -21.95 -1.73 69.30
C TRP A 29 -22.03 -2.91 70.29
N LEU A 30 -21.62 -2.69 71.54
CA LEU A 30 -21.74 -3.69 72.60
C LEU A 30 -23.22 -3.93 72.94
N ASP A 31 -24.00 -2.87 73.01
CA ASP A 31 -25.44 -2.96 73.29
C ASP A 31 -26.17 -3.58 72.10
N ILE A 32 -25.80 -3.22 70.87
CA ILE A 32 -26.30 -3.88 69.65
C ILE A 32 -25.98 -5.38 69.67
N GLY A 33 -24.74 -5.77 70.01
CA GLY A 33 -24.36 -7.18 70.16
C GLY A 33 -25.21 -7.92 71.20
N ARG A 34 -25.50 -7.28 72.33
CA ARG A 34 -26.39 -7.85 73.38
C ARG A 34 -27.83 -7.98 72.91
N TYR A 35 -28.38 -6.97 72.23
CA TYR A 35 -29.75 -7.02 71.70
C TYR A 35 -29.91 -8.07 70.59
N LEU A 36 -28.83 -8.37 69.88
CA LEU A 36 -28.77 -9.47 68.93
C LEU A 36 -28.62 -10.85 69.61
N GLY A 37 -28.40 -10.90 70.92
CA GLY A 37 -28.27 -12.14 71.69
C GLY A 37 -26.85 -12.73 71.68
N VAL A 38 -25.82 -11.93 71.38
CA VAL A 38 -24.42 -12.36 71.55
C VAL A 38 -24.10 -12.40 73.05
N PRO A 39 -23.60 -13.54 73.59
CA PRO A 39 -23.24 -13.64 75.01
C PRO A 39 -22.12 -12.65 75.37
N ASP A 40 -22.20 -12.03 76.54
CA ASP A 40 -21.18 -11.09 77.03
C ASP A 40 -19.78 -11.71 77.07
N SER A 41 -19.66 -13.02 77.29
CA SER A 41 -18.37 -13.74 77.24
C SER A 41 -17.72 -13.68 75.86
N LYS A 42 -18.50 -13.74 74.77
CA LYS A 42 -18.00 -13.61 73.40
C LYS A 42 -17.70 -12.17 73.05
N LEU A 43 -18.52 -11.22 73.51
CA LEU A 43 -18.24 -9.79 73.35
C LEU A 43 -16.93 -9.38 74.04
N GLN A 44 -16.65 -9.92 75.23
CA GLN A 44 -15.38 -9.71 75.92
C GLN A 44 -14.18 -10.30 75.18
N SER A 45 -14.31 -11.48 74.55
CA SER A 45 -13.27 -12.02 73.65
C SER A 45 -13.01 -11.07 72.49
N VAL A 46 -14.07 -10.59 71.83
CA VAL A 46 -13.95 -9.66 70.70
C VAL A 46 -13.23 -8.35 71.09
N ILE A 47 -13.47 -7.84 72.31
CA ILE A 47 -12.73 -6.68 72.85
C ILE A 47 -11.25 -7.01 73.06
N ALA A 48 -10.94 -8.17 73.64
CA ALA A 48 -9.57 -8.60 73.90
C ALA A 48 -8.78 -8.84 72.60
N ASP A 49 -9.44 -9.37 71.57
CA ASP A 49 -8.85 -9.70 70.27
C ASP A 49 -8.66 -8.45 69.39
N ASN A 50 -9.41 -7.38 69.64
CA ASN A 50 -9.41 -6.16 68.80
C ASN A 50 -9.29 -4.86 69.63
N PRO A 51 -8.22 -4.67 70.44
CA PRO A 51 -8.14 -3.59 71.43
C PRO A 51 -8.07 -2.18 70.81
N SER A 52 -7.55 -2.06 69.58
CA SER A 52 -7.33 -0.79 68.88
C SER A 52 -8.13 -0.66 67.57
N ASN A 53 -8.84 -1.71 67.15
CA ASN A 53 -9.61 -1.71 65.89
C ASN A 53 -11.10 -1.88 66.17
N ARG A 54 -11.77 -0.75 66.46
CA ARG A 54 -13.20 -0.73 66.76
C ARG A 54 -14.05 -1.27 65.61
N LYS A 55 -13.72 -0.92 64.36
CA LYS A 55 -14.47 -1.37 63.18
C LYS A 55 -14.44 -2.90 63.05
N GLU A 56 -13.27 -3.49 63.26
CA GLU A 56 -13.12 -4.95 63.25
C GLU A 56 -13.84 -5.61 64.44
N ALA A 57 -13.75 -5.03 65.64
CA ALA A 57 -14.49 -5.51 66.81
C ALA A 57 -16.01 -5.53 66.56
N ILE A 58 -16.55 -4.50 65.91
CA ILE A 58 -17.97 -4.42 65.55
C ILE A 58 -18.31 -5.50 64.52
N PHE A 59 -17.50 -5.67 63.48
CA PHE A 59 -17.71 -6.69 62.46
C PHE A 59 -17.71 -8.09 63.07
N GLN A 60 -16.73 -8.42 63.91
CA GLN A 60 -16.63 -9.72 64.57
C GLN A 60 -17.79 -9.98 65.54
N SER A 61 -18.31 -8.94 66.21
CA SER A 61 -19.52 -9.03 67.04
C SER A 61 -20.76 -9.42 66.21
N LEU A 62 -21.00 -8.72 65.10
CA LEU A 62 -22.12 -8.99 64.21
C LEU A 62 -21.98 -10.35 63.50
N LEU A 63 -20.76 -10.73 63.14
CA LEU A 63 -20.45 -12.03 62.54
C LEU A 63 -20.68 -13.17 63.53
N THR A 64 -20.34 -12.94 64.81
CA THR A 64 -20.59 -13.90 65.90
C THR A 64 -22.09 -14.11 66.10
N TRP A 65 -22.89 -13.05 66.04
CA TRP A 65 -24.35 -13.15 66.04
C TRP A 65 -24.86 -13.96 64.85
N LYS A 66 -24.44 -13.60 63.63
CA LYS A 66 -24.87 -14.27 62.39
C LYS A 66 -24.57 -15.77 62.43
N ARG A 67 -23.39 -16.16 62.90
CA ARG A 67 -22.98 -17.57 63.05
C ARG A 67 -23.74 -18.31 64.14
N GLY A 68 -24.23 -17.59 65.16
CA GLY A 68 -24.99 -18.16 66.28
C GLY A 68 -26.50 -18.25 66.05
N ASN A 69 -27.02 -17.68 64.97
CA ASN A 69 -28.44 -17.63 64.65
C ASN A 69 -28.74 -18.47 63.40
N SER A 70 -29.73 -19.37 63.48
CA SER A 70 -30.13 -20.24 62.36
C SER A 70 -30.88 -19.49 61.24
N ASP A 71 -31.38 -18.28 61.50
CA ASP A 71 -32.13 -17.46 60.52
C ASP A 71 -31.88 -15.95 60.76
N PRO A 72 -30.65 -15.45 60.51
CA PRO A 72 -30.30 -14.06 60.76
C PRO A 72 -30.95 -13.14 59.72
N THR A 73 -32.02 -12.44 60.09
CA THR A 73 -32.73 -11.51 59.18
C THR A 73 -32.41 -10.04 59.44
N CYS A 74 -32.59 -9.21 58.41
CA CYS A 74 -32.45 -7.75 58.53
C CYS A 74 -33.42 -7.17 59.57
N THR A 75 -34.57 -7.82 59.81
CA THR A 75 -35.52 -7.41 60.86
C THR A 75 -34.90 -7.44 62.25
N TRP A 76 -34.10 -8.46 62.56
CA TRP A 76 -33.40 -8.58 63.84
C TRP A 76 -32.38 -7.46 64.03
N LEU A 77 -31.61 -7.14 62.98
CA LEU A 77 -30.68 -6.00 62.99
C LEU A 77 -31.40 -4.66 63.17
N CYS A 78 -32.49 -4.43 62.45
CA CYS A 78 -33.30 -3.21 62.60
C CYS A 78 -33.81 -3.04 64.03
N ASN A 79 -34.31 -4.12 64.64
CA ASN A 79 -34.80 -4.08 66.02
C ASN A 79 -33.67 -3.82 67.02
N ALA A 80 -32.52 -4.46 66.85
CA ALA A 80 -31.34 -4.24 67.71
C ALA A 80 -30.79 -2.82 67.59
N LEU A 81 -30.76 -2.25 66.38
CA LEU A 81 -30.34 -0.87 66.14
C LEU A 81 -31.30 0.14 66.74
N ARG A 82 -32.62 -0.08 66.64
CA ARG A 82 -33.62 0.76 67.31
C ARG A 82 -33.52 0.70 68.82
N ALA A 83 -33.29 -0.49 69.38
CA ALA A 83 -33.09 -0.67 70.81
C ALA A 83 -31.81 0.01 71.33
N ALA A 84 -30.85 0.27 70.44
CA ALA A 84 -29.60 0.98 70.73
C ALA A 84 -29.64 2.47 70.32
N ASP A 85 -30.82 3.07 70.11
CA ASP A 85 -31.02 4.46 69.68
C ASP A 85 -30.33 4.84 68.33
N ARG A 86 -30.04 3.85 67.48
CA ARG A 86 -29.56 4.05 66.09
C ARG A 86 -30.71 3.91 65.09
N THR A 87 -31.75 4.71 65.28
CA THR A 87 -32.89 4.79 64.35
C THR A 87 -32.45 5.23 62.96
N ASP A 88 -31.41 6.06 62.85
CA ASP A 88 -30.78 6.44 61.59
C ASP A 88 -30.28 5.23 60.78
N LEU A 89 -29.61 4.27 61.42
CA LEU A 89 -29.15 3.04 60.78
C LEU A 89 -30.26 2.04 60.56
N ALA A 90 -31.23 1.97 61.47
CA ALA A 90 -32.41 1.12 61.30
C ALA A 90 -33.25 1.58 60.11
N ASP A 91 -33.42 2.89 59.94
CA ASP A 91 -34.13 3.49 58.82
C ASP A 91 -33.32 3.35 57.52
N TYR A 92 -31.99 3.50 57.57
CA TYR A 92 -31.11 3.17 56.44
C TYR A 92 -31.23 1.69 56.01
N LEU A 93 -31.23 0.75 56.95
CA LEU A 93 -31.45 -0.68 56.70
C LEU A 93 -32.86 -0.96 56.18
N GLN A 94 -33.86 -0.25 56.69
CA GLN A 94 -35.25 -0.41 56.27
C GLN A 94 -35.48 0.17 54.87
N ILE A 95 -34.84 1.29 54.51
CA ILE A 95 -34.78 1.84 53.16
C ILE A 95 -34.05 0.86 52.24
N ARG A 96 -32.90 0.34 52.64
CA ARG A 96 -32.14 -0.67 51.87
C ARG A 96 -32.95 -1.94 51.60
N THR A 97 -33.73 -2.41 52.59
CA THR A 97 -34.59 -3.60 52.44
C THR A 97 -35.88 -3.31 51.68
N SER A 98 -36.45 -2.10 51.77
CA SER A 98 -37.66 -1.70 51.04
C SER A 98 -37.40 -1.28 49.58
N PHE A 99 -36.21 -0.75 49.25
CA PHE A 99 -35.74 -0.65 47.86
C PHE A 99 -35.58 -2.03 47.22
N ASN A 100 -35.25 -3.07 48.02
CA ASN A 100 -35.21 -4.46 47.56
C ASN A 100 -36.60 -5.14 47.44
N GLN A 101 -37.67 -4.55 47.95
CA GLN A 101 -39.04 -5.11 47.87
C GLN A 101 -39.87 -4.61 46.67
N ASN A 102 -39.39 -3.58 45.93
CA ASN A 102 -39.99 -3.12 44.67
C ASN A 102 -39.09 -3.37 43.43
N ILE A 103 -38.09 -4.23 43.57
CA ILE A 103 -37.34 -4.78 42.45
C ILE A 103 -37.92 -6.18 42.22
N PRO A 104 -38.54 -6.49 41.07
CA PRO A 104 -38.83 -7.87 40.73
C PRO A 104 -37.49 -8.60 40.78
N SER A 105 -37.41 -9.72 41.50
CA SER A 105 -36.23 -10.58 41.65
C SER A 105 -35.25 -10.50 40.47
N ARG A 106 -34.29 -9.55 40.51
CA ARG A 106 -33.18 -9.45 39.56
C ARG A 106 -32.00 -10.22 40.14
N THR A 107 -32.19 -11.52 40.33
CA THR A 107 -31.11 -12.43 40.74
C THR A 107 -30.29 -12.97 39.56
N SER A 108 -30.62 -12.56 38.33
CA SER A 108 -29.74 -12.62 37.17
C SER A 108 -30.35 -11.74 36.09
N LEU A 109 -29.60 -10.82 35.49
CA LEU A 109 -30.00 -10.24 34.22
C LEU A 109 -30.25 -11.42 33.25
N SER A 110 -31.39 -11.42 32.57
CA SER A 110 -31.59 -12.36 31.46
C SER A 110 -30.50 -12.18 30.41
N TYR A 111 -30.25 -13.19 29.58
CA TYR A 111 -29.23 -13.09 28.53
C TYR A 111 -29.46 -11.84 27.64
N ASP A 112 -30.70 -11.56 27.27
CA ASP A 112 -31.05 -10.39 26.46
C ASP A 112 -30.81 -9.06 27.20
N GLU A 113 -31.10 -8.99 28.50
CA GLU A 113 -30.77 -7.81 29.32
C GLU A 113 -29.26 -7.62 29.45
N LYS A 114 -28.47 -8.70 29.60
CA LYS A 114 -27.00 -8.64 29.62
C LYS A 114 -26.44 -8.13 28.29
N VAL A 115 -26.97 -8.62 27.17
CA VAL A 115 -26.59 -8.16 25.83
C VAL A 115 -26.91 -6.67 25.67
N ALA A 116 -28.09 -6.23 26.09
CA ALA A 116 -28.50 -4.83 26.01
C ALA A 116 -27.60 -3.92 26.86
N ASP A 117 -27.34 -4.29 28.11
CA ASP A 117 -26.46 -3.55 29.03
C ASP A 117 -25.01 -3.49 28.51
N PHE A 118 -24.53 -4.60 27.91
CA PHE A 118 -23.22 -4.65 27.27
C PHE A 118 -23.15 -3.67 26.09
N VAL A 119 -24.11 -3.74 25.17
CA VAL A 119 -24.17 -2.86 23.99
C VAL A 119 -24.24 -1.39 24.40
N GLU A 120 -25.08 -1.06 25.37
CA GLU A 120 -25.24 0.32 25.86
C GLU A 120 -23.96 0.85 26.49
N SER A 121 -23.31 0.04 27.35
CA SER A 121 -22.02 0.37 27.95
C SER A 121 -20.94 0.66 26.89
N LEU A 122 -20.87 -0.17 25.84
CA LEU A 122 -19.94 0.05 24.72
C LEU A 122 -20.25 1.36 23.98
N LYS A 123 -21.52 1.63 23.67
CA LYS A 123 -21.93 2.85 22.96
C LYS A 123 -21.58 4.10 23.75
N GLN A 124 -21.84 4.12 25.06
CA GLN A 124 -21.48 5.25 25.93
C GLN A 124 -19.97 5.49 25.94
N LYS A 125 -19.17 4.41 26.02
CA LYS A 125 -17.71 4.49 25.96
C LYS A 125 -17.21 5.05 24.62
N TYR A 126 -17.75 4.58 23.50
CA TYR A 126 -17.33 5.01 22.16
C TYR A 126 -17.76 6.44 21.84
N GLN A 127 -18.94 6.85 22.27
CA GLN A 127 -19.36 8.25 22.18
C GLN A 127 -18.36 9.15 22.89
N LEU A 128 -17.92 8.81 24.11
CA LEU A 128 -16.89 9.59 24.81
C LEU A 128 -15.59 9.70 24.00
N TRP A 129 -15.11 8.60 23.41
CA TRP A 129 -13.89 8.63 22.58
C TRP A 129 -14.03 9.51 21.34
N CYS A 130 -15.20 9.53 20.69
CA CYS A 130 -15.44 10.31 19.48
C CYS A 130 -15.51 11.82 19.72
N HIS A 131 -15.80 12.26 20.95
CA HIS A 131 -15.85 13.67 21.34
C HIS A 131 -14.48 14.23 21.80
N LEU A 132 -13.45 13.39 21.92
CA LEU A 132 -12.13 13.77 22.45
C LEU A 132 -11.08 14.07 21.37
N ILE A 133 -11.46 14.13 20.09
CA ILE A 133 -10.50 14.34 18.99
C ILE A 133 -10.02 15.78 18.95
N ARG A 134 -8.69 15.95 18.91
CA ARG A 134 -8.01 17.25 18.86
C ARG A 134 -7.03 17.29 17.69
N PRO A 135 -7.42 17.87 16.54
CA PRO A 135 -6.54 18.06 15.38
C PRO A 135 -5.28 18.87 15.69
N ASN A 136 -5.41 19.88 16.56
CA ASN A 136 -4.29 20.64 17.14
C ASN A 136 -4.32 20.49 18.67
N PRO A 137 -3.34 19.80 19.28
CA PRO A 137 -3.33 19.55 20.71
C PRO A 137 -3.16 20.81 21.56
N SER A 138 -2.63 21.92 21.02
CA SER A 138 -2.42 23.17 21.77
C SER A 138 -3.66 24.10 21.81
N LYS A 139 -4.70 23.83 21.01
CA LYS A 139 -5.93 24.64 20.90
C LYS A 139 -7.13 23.88 21.51
N GLU A 140 -7.43 24.13 22.78
CA GLU A 140 -8.56 23.47 23.48
C GLU A 140 -9.94 23.74 22.86
N GLU A 141 -10.11 24.88 22.18
CA GLU A 141 -11.33 25.27 21.47
C GLU A 141 -11.54 24.46 20.17
N CYS A 142 -10.53 23.68 19.73
CA CYS A 142 -10.61 22.82 18.54
C CYS A 142 -11.11 21.39 18.84
N LYS A 143 -11.89 21.18 19.91
CA LYS A 143 -12.61 19.91 20.10
C LYS A 143 -13.75 19.84 19.09
N VAL A 144 -13.70 18.84 18.23
CA VAL A 144 -14.67 18.66 17.16
C VAL A 144 -15.12 17.21 17.17
N HIS A 145 -16.41 16.97 16.94
CA HIS A 145 -16.92 15.61 16.80
C HIS A 145 -16.26 14.93 15.59
N LEU A 146 -15.82 13.68 15.74
CA LEU A 146 -15.07 12.96 14.70
C LEU A 146 -15.68 13.08 13.30
N GLN A 147 -17.00 12.91 13.17
CA GLN A 147 -17.69 12.94 11.87
C GLN A 147 -17.56 14.25 11.11
N GLU A 148 -17.45 15.37 11.82
CA GLU A 148 -17.36 16.69 11.18
C GLU A 148 -16.06 16.79 10.38
N LEU A 149 -14.97 16.18 10.86
CA LEU A 149 -13.66 16.23 10.24
C LEU A 149 -13.23 14.94 9.53
N PHE A 150 -13.92 13.81 9.76
CA PHE A 150 -13.50 12.52 9.21
C PHE A 150 -13.52 12.51 7.68
N VAL A 151 -12.43 12.07 7.08
CA VAL A 151 -12.33 11.82 5.63
C VAL A 151 -11.96 10.35 5.45
N ASP A 152 -12.74 9.66 4.63
CA ASP A 152 -12.52 8.24 4.35
C ASP A 152 -11.13 8.03 3.73
N VAL A 153 -10.40 7.02 4.21
CA VAL A 153 -9.02 6.71 3.84
C VAL A 153 -8.97 5.75 2.65
N HIS A 154 -7.95 5.88 1.81
CA HIS A 154 -7.84 5.01 0.63
C HIS A 154 -7.32 3.65 1.06
N LEU A 155 -8.06 2.58 0.77
CA LEU A 155 -7.69 1.22 1.16
C LEU A 155 -7.22 0.43 -0.05
N SER A 156 -6.25 -0.46 0.13
CA SER A 156 -5.83 -1.44 -0.87
C SER A 156 -5.81 -2.84 -0.28
N LYS A 157 -6.23 -3.86 -1.03
CA LYS A 157 -6.13 -5.27 -0.63
C LYS A 157 -4.88 -5.91 -1.21
N PHE A 158 -4.26 -6.81 -0.44
CA PHE A 158 -3.14 -7.62 -0.90
C PHE A 158 -3.68 -8.82 -1.68
N VAL A 159 -3.21 -9.02 -2.91
CA VAL A 159 -3.63 -10.14 -3.76
C VAL A 159 -2.43 -10.84 -4.39
N PHE A 160 -2.60 -12.14 -4.62
CA PHE A 160 -1.68 -12.94 -5.43
C PHE A 160 -2.36 -13.28 -6.77
N ARG A 161 -1.84 -12.72 -7.86
CA ARG A 161 -2.32 -12.99 -9.23
C ARG A 161 -1.14 -13.17 -10.17
N ASN A 162 -1.23 -14.14 -11.09
CA ASN A 162 -0.20 -14.43 -12.09
C ASN A 162 1.21 -14.67 -11.53
N GLY A 163 1.31 -15.31 -10.36
CA GLY A 163 2.60 -15.59 -9.72
C GLY A 163 3.27 -14.35 -9.09
N LYS A 164 2.58 -13.21 -8.98
CA LYS A 164 3.09 -11.98 -8.38
C LYS A 164 2.17 -11.46 -7.28
N HIS A 165 2.78 -10.94 -6.22
CA HIS A 165 2.09 -10.21 -5.17
C HIS A 165 1.86 -8.76 -5.61
N LYS A 166 0.63 -8.26 -5.43
CA LYS A 166 0.27 -6.88 -5.78
C LYS A 166 -0.75 -6.31 -4.80
N TRP A 167 -0.73 -4.99 -4.62
CA TRP A 167 -1.79 -4.23 -3.96
C TRP A 167 -2.82 -3.77 -4.99
N GLU A 168 -4.08 -4.08 -4.76
CA GLU A 168 -5.21 -3.62 -5.59
C GLU A 168 -6.06 -2.61 -4.79
N PRO A 169 -6.43 -1.45 -5.37
CA PRO A 169 -7.22 -0.44 -4.67
C PRO A 169 -8.66 -0.92 -4.41
N LEU A 170 -9.23 -0.49 -3.29
CA LEU A 170 -10.62 -0.75 -2.91
C LEU A 170 -11.45 0.53 -3.16
N PRO A 171 -12.30 0.55 -4.20
CA PRO A 171 -12.89 1.80 -4.71
C PRO A 171 -13.98 2.40 -3.81
N LYS A 172 -14.59 1.63 -2.91
CA LYS A 172 -15.67 2.09 -2.03
C LYS A 172 -15.19 2.43 -0.61
N GLY A 173 -13.90 2.73 -0.45
CA GLY A 173 -13.31 3.11 0.84
C GLY A 173 -13.64 2.10 1.94
N LEU A 174 -14.03 2.58 3.12
CA LEU A 174 -14.35 1.73 4.28
C LEU A 174 -15.51 0.76 4.04
N GLN A 175 -16.46 1.10 3.18
CA GLN A 175 -17.57 0.19 2.87
C GLN A 175 -17.07 -1.11 2.24
N SER A 176 -15.93 -1.06 1.53
CA SER A 176 -15.30 -2.23 0.92
C SER A 176 -14.94 -3.30 1.95
N LEU A 177 -14.67 -2.94 3.22
CA LEU A 177 -14.41 -3.90 4.31
C LEU A 177 -15.56 -4.91 4.51
N PHE A 178 -16.78 -4.54 4.11
CA PHE A 178 -17.98 -5.35 4.27
C PHE A 178 -18.64 -5.73 2.94
N LEU A 179 -18.40 -4.97 1.86
CA LEU A 179 -19.07 -5.13 0.57
C LEU A 179 -18.23 -5.81 -0.52
N ASP A 180 -16.89 -5.76 -0.45
CA ASP A 180 -16.03 -6.46 -1.42
C ASP A 180 -16.20 -7.98 -1.26
N GLU A 181 -16.33 -8.74 -2.35
CA GLU A 181 -16.64 -10.18 -2.27
C GLU A 181 -15.59 -10.99 -1.51
N HIS A 182 -14.30 -10.66 -1.64
CA HIS A 182 -13.23 -11.34 -0.92
C HIS A 182 -13.25 -10.97 0.56
N LEU A 183 -13.49 -9.68 0.86
CA LEU A 183 -13.48 -9.19 2.24
C LEU A 183 -14.75 -9.58 3.00
N LYS A 184 -15.92 -9.61 2.34
CA LYS A 184 -17.21 -9.94 2.95
C LYS A 184 -17.18 -11.32 3.61
N ASN A 185 -16.53 -12.28 2.95
CA ASN A 185 -16.43 -13.66 3.42
C ASN A 185 -15.22 -13.90 4.34
N ALA A 186 -14.29 -12.95 4.43
CA ALA A 186 -13.12 -13.07 5.29
C ALA A 186 -13.48 -12.79 6.77
N ASN A 187 -13.16 -13.76 7.64
CA ASN A 187 -13.36 -13.63 9.08
C ASN A 187 -12.20 -12.92 9.78
N LYS A 188 -10.98 -12.95 9.25
CA LYS A 188 -9.80 -12.31 9.86
C LYS A 188 -9.14 -11.38 8.85
N ILE A 189 -9.06 -10.10 9.21
CA ILE A 189 -8.54 -9.04 8.34
C ILE A 189 -7.49 -8.24 9.12
N ILE A 190 -6.27 -8.22 8.59
CA ILE A 190 -5.18 -7.38 9.09
C ILE A 190 -5.20 -6.07 8.32
N ILE A 191 -5.29 -4.96 9.04
CA ILE A 191 -5.25 -3.60 8.51
C ILE A 191 -3.88 -3.00 8.85
N GLU A 192 -2.99 -2.98 7.87
CA GLU A 192 -1.65 -2.41 8.01
C GLU A 192 -1.60 -0.96 7.55
N GLY A 193 -0.77 -0.16 8.20
CA GLY A 193 -0.50 1.21 7.78
C GLY A 193 0.56 1.85 8.67
N ASP A 194 1.28 2.82 8.14
CA ASP A 194 2.37 3.46 8.89
C ASP A 194 1.83 4.40 9.99
N PRO A 195 2.67 4.84 10.94
CA PRO A 195 2.25 5.77 12.00
C PRO A 195 1.59 7.04 11.43
N GLY A 196 0.50 7.49 12.06
CA GLY A 196 -0.22 8.70 11.64
C GLY A 196 -1.17 8.53 10.45
N TYR A 197 -1.32 7.32 9.89
CA TYR A 197 -2.21 7.06 8.74
C TYR A 197 -3.70 6.99 9.12
N GLY A 198 -4.04 6.98 10.42
CA GLY A 198 -5.43 7.06 10.88
C GLY A 198 -6.10 5.70 11.15
N LYS A 199 -5.33 4.64 11.44
CA LYS A 199 -5.85 3.31 11.80
C LYS A 199 -6.83 3.36 12.99
N THR A 200 -6.43 3.97 14.11
CA THR A 200 -7.30 4.19 15.28
C THR A 200 -8.48 5.10 14.93
N THR A 201 -8.25 6.18 14.17
CA THR A 201 -9.30 7.11 13.74
C THR A 201 -10.37 6.42 12.90
N MET A 202 -9.98 5.50 12.03
CA MET A 202 -10.87 4.66 11.24
C MET A 202 -11.74 3.78 12.13
N PHE A 203 -11.16 3.13 13.15
CA PHE A 203 -11.96 2.32 14.08
C PHE A 203 -12.91 3.16 14.94
N TYR A 204 -12.49 4.35 15.39
CA TYR A 204 -13.41 5.27 16.06
C TYR A 204 -14.55 5.71 15.13
N HIS A 205 -14.29 5.90 13.84
CA HIS A 205 -15.36 6.22 12.90
C HIS A 205 -16.33 5.05 12.71
N LEU A 206 -15.84 3.81 12.62
CA LEU A 206 -16.70 2.62 12.58
C LEU A 206 -17.52 2.45 13.88
N ALA A 207 -16.91 2.73 15.03
CA ALA A 207 -17.58 2.71 16.33
C ALA A 207 -18.73 3.72 16.36
N ASP A 208 -18.48 4.94 15.87
CA ASP A 208 -19.47 6.01 15.83
C ASP A 208 -20.62 5.73 14.84
N LEU A 209 -20.32 5.19 13.65
CA LEU A 209 -21.34 4.72 12.71
C LEU A 209 -22.22 3.63 13.33
N TRP A 210 -21.63 2.71 14.10
CA TRP A 210 -22.37 1.68 14.82
C TRP A 210 -23.22 2.24 15.97
N CYS A 211 -22.68 3.17 16.76
CA CYS A 211 -23.44 3.87 17.80
C CYS A 211 -24.72 4.51 17.23
N GLN A 212 -24.60 5.14 16.06
CA GLN A 212 -25.67 5.85 15.37
C GLN A 212 -26.55 4.95 14.47
N GLY A 213 -26.18 3.68 14.29
CA GLY A 213 -26.92 2.74 13.43
C GLY A 213 -26.97 3.16 11.96
N ARG A 214 -25.84 3.59 11.39
CA ARG A 214 -25.76 4.07 9.99
C ARG A 214 -24.84 3.21 9.10
N ASP A 215 -25.06 3.33 7.80
CA ASP A 215 -24.23 2.74 6.74
C ASP A 215 -24.01 1.21 6.92
N VAL A 216 -22.81 0.73 6.58
CA VAL A 216 -22.42 -0.68 6.67
C VAL A 216 -22.44 -1.24 8.10
N MET A 217 -22.52 -0.38 9.12
CA MET A 217 -22.56 -0.76 10.53
C MET A 217 -23.98 -0.95 11.08
N GLU A 218 -25.02 -0.46 10.37
CA GLU A 218 -26.43 -0.60 10.77
C GLU A 218 -26.84 -2.08 10.94
N LEU A 219 -26.32 -2.95 10.07
CA LEU A 219 -26.63 -4.38 10.08
C LEU A 219 -25.83 -5.19 11.12
N LYS A 220 -24.96 -4.55 11.90
CA LYS A 220 -24.08 -5.23 12.86
C LYS A 220 -24.69 -5.24 14.25
N LYS A 221 -25.01 -6.44 14.75
CA LYS A 221 -25.58 -6.66 16.08
C LYS A 221 -24.66 -6.16 17.19
N LEU A 222 -23.36 -6.39 17.04
CA LEU A 222 -22.35 -6.01 18.02
C LEU A 222 -21.07 -5.53 17.33
N PHE A 223 -20.45 -4.49 17.89
CA PHE A 223 -19.13 -4.00 17.52
C PHE A 223 -18.30 -3.81 18.80
N VAL A 224 -17.22 -4.58 18.94
CA VAL A 224 -16.29 -4.44 20.08
C VAL A 224 -14.97 -3.90 19.57
N LEU A 225 -14.62 -2.67 19.94
CA LEU A 225 -13.32 -2.06 19.71
C LEU A 225 -12.46 -2.14 20.98
N LEU A 226 -11.36 -2.89 20.91
CA LEU A 226 -10.42 -3.09 22.00
C LEU A 226 -9.04 -2.51 21.64
N PRO A 227 -8.60 -1.42 22.29
CA PRO A 227 -7.23 -0.91 22.13
C PRO A 227 -6.21 -1.86 22.79
N LEU A 228 -5.39 -2.54 21.99
CA LEU A 228 -4.42 -3.54 22.47
C LEU A 228 -3.33 -2.93 23.36
N LYS A 229 -3.03 -1.64 23.20
CA LYS A 229 -2.11 -0.91 24.08
C LYS A 229 -2.51 -0.90 25.56
N ARG A 230 -3.80 -1.14 25.87
CA ARG A 230 -4.35 -1.17 27.25
C ARG A 230 -4.57 -2.60 27.77
N VAL A 231 -4.24 -3.62 26.97
CA VAL A 231 -4.41 -5.02 27.35
C VAL A 231 -3.23 -5.43 28.23
N LYS A 232 -3.53 -5.92 29.43
CA LYS A 232 -2.52 -6.42 30.36
C LYS A 232 -1.87 -7.70 29.84
N VAL A 233 -0.59 -7.87 30.14
CA VAL A 233 0.13 -9.13 29.87
C VAL A 233 -0.59 -10.26 30.60
N ASN A 234 -0.91 -11.35 29.89
CA ASN A 234 -1.62 -12.54 30.39
C ASN A 234 -3.09 -12.36 30.79
N ALA A 235 -3.71 -11.19 30.55
CA ALA A 235 -5.15 -11.06 30.71
C ALA A 235 -5.89 -11.68 29.52
N SER A 236 -6.99 -12.38 29.80
CA SER A 236 -7.89 -12.87 28.76
C SER A 236 -8.50 -11.70 27.97
N ILE A 237 -8.89 -11.94 26.72
CA ILE A 237 -9.57 -10.93 25.90
C ILE A 237 -10.88 -10.48 26.56
N TYR A 238 -11.58 -11.39 27.24
CA TYR A 238 -12.85 -11.14 27.91
C TYR A 238 -12.67 -10.25 29.14
N LYS A 239 -11.65 -10.53 29.96
CA LYS A 239 -11.24 -9.66 31.07
C LYS A 239 -10.88 -8.27 30.59
N SER A 240 -10.12 -8.19 29.51
CA SER A 240 -9.67 -6.92 28.93
C SER A 240 -10.86 -6.09 28.44
N ILE A 241 -11.85 -6.72 27.79
CA ILE A 241 -13.10 -6.06 27.39
C ILE A 241 -13.83 -5.51 28.62
N LYS A 242 -13.97 -6.30 29.68
CA LYS A 242 -14.61 -5.87 30.92
C LYS A 242 -13.90 -4.65 31.52
N ASP A 243 -12.60 -4.77 31.74
CA ASP A 243 -11.80 -3.77 32.46
C ASP A 243 -11.64 -2.46 31.68
N ILE A 244 -11.54 -2.52 30.34
CA ILE A 244 -11.27 -1.36 29.50
C ILE A 244 -12.55 -0.67 29.03
N LEU A 245 -13.59 -1.45 28.70
CA LEU A 245 -14.76 -0.96 27.97
C LEU A 245 -16.00 -0.77 28.85
N LEU A 246 -16.15 -1.51 29.95
CA LEU A 246 -17.35 -1.48 30.77
C LEU A 246 -17.21 -0.63 32.04
N PRO A 247 -18.33 -0.10 32.59
CA PRO A 247 -18.36 0.54 33.90
C PRO A 247 -17.92 -0.41 35.03
N LYS A 248 -17.34 0.13 36.10
CA LYS A 248 -16.84 -0.69 37.23
C LYS A 248 -17.95 -1.38 38.01
N ASP A 249 -19.15 -0.80 38.00
CA ASP A 249 -20.37 -1.26 38.66
C ASP A 249 -21.24 -2.16 37.76
N THR A 250 -20.76 -2.55 36.57
CA THR A 250 -21.47 -3.49 35.70
C THR A 250 -21.65 -4.85 36.37
N LEU A 251 -22.83 -5.45 36.14
CA LEU A 251 -23.12 -6.84 36.56
C LEU A 251 -22.56 -7.88 35.57
N ILE A 252 -22.04 -7.44 34.42
CA ILE A 252 -21.51 -8.30 33.37
C ILE A 252 -20.13 -8.81 33.78
N ASN A 253 -19.96 -10.14 33.82
CA ASN A 253 -18.69 -10.78 34.10
C ASN A 253 -17.99 -11.31 32.82
N GLU A 254 -16.79 -11.88 32.97
CA GLU A 254 -15.99 -12.37 31.83
C GLU A 254 -16.68 -13.50 31.05
N GLU A 255 -17.37 -14.42 31.76
CA GLU A 255 -18.09 -15.52 31.13
C GLU A 255 -19.32 -15.01 30.36
N ASP A 256 -20.01 -13.99 30.89
CA ASP A 256 -21.10 -13.32 30.17
C ASP A 256 -20.61 -12.71 28.85
N ILE A 257 -19.45 -12.03 28.86
CA ILE A 257 -18.86 -11.44 27.65
C ILE A 257 -18.52 -12.54 26.64
N LYS A 258 -17.97 -13.65 27.11
CA LYS A 258 -17.64 -14.81 26.27
C LYS A 258 -18.90 -15.42 25.64
N ASP A 259 -19.97 -15.59 26.40
CA ASP A 259 -21.26 -16.09 25.91
C ASP A 259 -21.90 -15.14 24.90
N ILE A 260 -21.91 -13.84 25.21
CA ILE A 260 -22.40 -12.78 24.30
C ILE A 260 -21.64 -12.84 22.97
N LEU A 261 -20.31 -12.90 23.01
CA LEU A 261 -19.47 -12.97 21.80
C LEU A 261 -19.67 -14.29 21.03
N ALA A 262 -19.85 -15.42 21.73
CA ALA A 262 -20.13 -16.71 21.10
C ALA A 262 -21.49 -16.74 20.38
N GLY A 263 -22.49 -16.04 20.92
CA GLY A 263 -23.83 -15.89 20.32
C GLY A 263 -23.94 -14.82 19.23
N ALA A 264 -22.95 -13.92 19.12
CA ALA A 264 -23.02 -12.74 18.26
C ALA A 264 -22.55 -12.97 16.81
N ALA A 265 -22.95 -14.07 16.15
CA ALA A 265 -22.55 -14.36 14.77
C ALA A 265 -22.82 -13.18 13.80
N GLY A 266 -21.83 -12.88 12.94
CA GLY A 266 -21.89 -11.74 12.00
C GLY A 266 -21.51 -10.37 12.60
N SER A 267 -21.22 -10.33 13.90
CA SER A 267 -20.68 -9.17 14.62
C SER A 267 -19.17 -9.00 14.40
N VAL A 268 -18.65 -7.86 14.85
CA VAL A 268 -17.29 -7.42 14.55
C VAL A 268 -16.51 -7.18 15.84
N VAL A 269 -15.28 -7.66 15.88
CA VAL A 269 -14.30 -7.33 16.93
C VAL A 269 -13.11 -6.64 16.27
N ALA A 270 -12.78 -5.42 16.69
CA ALA A 270 -11.64 -4.66 16.21
C ALA A 270 -10.57 -4.59 17.31
N LEU A 271 -9.40 -5.13 17.03
CA LEU A 271 -8.21 -5.10 17.88
C LEU A 271 -7.26 -4.02 17.37
N ASP A 272 -7.13 -2.91 18.09
CA ASP A 272 -6.39 -1.74 17.62
C ASP A 272 -4.96 -1.68 18.21
N GLY A 273 -3.95 -1.72 17.35
CA GLY A 273 -2.56 -1.44 17.70
C GLY A 273 -1.76 -2.66 18.17
N LEU A 274 -1.62 -3.71 17.36
CA LEU A 274 -0.80 -4.89 17.72
C LEU A 274 0.68 -4.54 17.96
N ASP A 275 1.20 -3.51 17.29
CA ASP A 275 2.56 -2.99 17.53
C ASP A 275 2.73 -2.33 18.90
N GLU A 276 1.63 -1.98 19.57
CA GLU A 276 1.60 -1.36 20.89
C GLU A 276 1.19 -2.35 22.00
N PHE A 277 0.96 -3.62 21.66
CA PHE A 277 0.58 -4.64 22.64
C PHE A 277 1.74 -4.97 23.59
N PRO A 278 1.59 -4.78 24.92
CA PRO A 278 2.67 -5.03 25.88
C PRO A 278 3.17 -6.49 25.87
N GLY A 279 2.28 -7.46 25.64
CA GLY A 279 2.63 -8.88 25.62
C GLY A 279 3.42 -9.33 24.39
N ARG A 280 3.73 -8.44 23.43
CA ARG A 280 4.39 -8.78 22.17
C ARG A 280 5.86 -9.16 22.29
N ASN A 281 6.56 -8.62 23.29
CA ASN A 281 8.00 -8.84 23.50
C ASN A 281 8.27 -9.82 24.66
N VAL A 282 7.28 -10.61 25.04
CA VAL A 282 7.34 -11.56 26.16
C VAL A 282 7.29 -12.99 25.59
N GLU A 283 7.93 -13.95 26.26
CA GLU A 283 7.98 -15.36 25.81
C GLU A 283 6.59 -15.98 25.60
N GLU A 284 5.59 -15.51 26.35
CA GLU A 284 4.20 -15.98 26.33
C GLU A 284 3.37 -15.40 25.16
N TYR A 285 3.96 -14.57 24.29
CA TYR A 285 3.25 -13.94 23.17
C TYR A 285 2.57 -14.96 22.26
N GLU A 286 3.27 -16.06 21.94
CA GLU A 286 2.75 -17.14 21.09
C GLU A 286 1.53 -17.83 21.71
N SER A 287 1.45 -17.89 23.03
CA SER A 287 0.31 -18.47 23.78
C SER A 287 -0.79 -17.45 24.12
N SER A 288 -0.68 -16.21 23.65
CA SER A 288 -1.68 -15.17 23.97
C SER A 288 -3.00 -15.33 23.20
N ASP A 289 -4.10 -14.88 23.79
CA ASP A 289 -5.42 -14.82 23.14
C ASP A 289 -5.38 -14.08 21.80
N VAL A 290 -4.53 -13.06 21.67
CA VAL A 290 -4.38 -12.29 20.42
C VAL A 290 -3.83 -13.17 19.30
N MET A 291 -2.83 -14.01 19.60
CA MET A 291 -2.28 -14.95 18.62
C MET A 291 -3.26 -16.09 18.34
N ALA A 292 -3.97 -16.60 19.34
CA ALA A 292 -5.05 -17.59 19.14
C ALA A 292 -6.19 -17.04 18.25
N ILE A 293 -6.53 -15.75 18.38
CA ILE A 293 -7.50 -15.08 17.48
C ILE A 293 -6.96 -15.01 16.05
N LEU A 294 -5.67 -14.71 15.85
CA LEU A 294 -5.01 -14.65 14.54
C LEU A 294 -4.90 -16.02 13.86
N ARG A 295 -4.59 -17.07 14.63
CA ARG A 295 -4.54 -18.48 14.18
C ARG A 295 -5.93 -19.10 13.95
N HIS A 296 -7.00 -18.33 14.11
CA HIS A 296 -8.37 -18.80 13.99
C HIS A 296 -8.75 -19.88 15.04
N GLU A 297 -8.07 -19.92 16.18
CA GLU A 297 -8.40 -20.81 17.30
C GLU A 297 -9.51 -20.19 18.18
N MET A 298 -9.59 -18.85 18.23
CA MET A 298 -10.58 -18.07 18.98
C MET A 298 -11.42 -17.15 18.09
N LEU A 299 -12.66 -16.87 18.54
CA LEU A 299 -13.62 -15.98 17.87
C LEU A 299 -13.84 -16.34 16.38
N GLN A 300 -14.04 -17.63 16.08
CA GLN A 300 -14.10 -18.16 14.71
C GLN A 300 -15.32 -17.66 13.92
N LYS A 301 -16.46 -17.47 14.61
CA LYS A 301 -17.74 -17.02 14.01
C LYS A 301 -17.85 -15.50 13.87
N LEU A 302 -16.86 -14.76 14.37
CA LEU A 302 -16.84 -13.30 14.37
C LEU A 302 -15.88 -12.80 13.30
N LYS A 303 -16.22 -11.64 12.73
CA LYS A 303 -15.31 -10.92 11.88
C LYS A 303 -14.36 -10.10 12.74
N VAL A 304 -13.07 -10.35 12.63
CA VAL A 304 -12.02 -9.68 13.40
C VAL A 304 -11.19 -8.78 12.50
N PHE A 305 -11.12 -7.51 12.87
CA PHE A 305 -10.14 -6.57 12.34
C PHE A 305 -8.97 -6.46 13.32
N LEU A 306 -7.75 -6.50 12.82
CA LEU A 306 -6.55 -6.25 13.62
C LEU A 306 -5.71 -5.19 12.94
N SER A 307 -5.40 -4.08 13.63
CA SER A 307 -4.54 -3.04 13.09
C SER A 307 -3.09 -3.19 13.55
N THR A 308 -2.14 -2.90 12.66
CA THR A 308 -0.71 -2.85 13.01
C THR A 308 0.10 -1.99 12.05
N ARG A 309 1.37 -1.74 12.35
CA ARG A 309 2.32 -1.12 11.42
C ARG A 309 2.82 -2.13 10.40
N SER A 310 3.09 -1.66 9.19
CA SER A 310 3.66 -2.48 8.10
C SER A 310 4.97 -3.17 8.50
N SER A 311 5.79 -2.50 9.33
CA SER A 311 7.05 -3.02 9.87
C SER A 311 6.88 -4.05 10.99
N CYS A 312 5.68 -4.14 11.55
CA CYS A 312 5.35 -4.92 12.74
C CYS A 312 4.29 -5.98 12.40
N LEU A 313 4.25 -6.46 11.17
CA LEU A 313 3.37 -7.54 10.77
C LEU A 313 3.76 -8.83 11.50
N PRO A 314 2.78 -9.56 12.08
CA PRO A 314 3.02 -10.89 12.60
C PRO A 314 3.29 -11.87 11.44
N ASP A 315 4.02 -12.94 11.72
CA ASP A 315 4.11 -14.05 10.76
C ASP A 315 2.75 -14.76 10.72
N VAL A 316 2.11 -14.68 9.57
CA VAL A 316 0.76 -15.20 9.31
C VAL A 316 0.73 -15.99 8.01
N SER A 317 1.90 -16.49 7.59
CA SER A 317 2.06 -17.24 6.34
C SER A 317 1.19 -18.51 6.29
N ASP A 318 0.91 -19.10 7.46
CA ASP A 318 0.03 -20.27 7.60
C ASP A 318 -1.42 -19.93 7.99
N CYS A 319 -1.78 -18.64 8.11
CA CYS A 319 -3.11 -18.22 8.54
C CYS A 319 -3.97 -17.77 7.36
N ASP A 320 -5.26 -18.12 7.36
CA ASP A 320 -6.25 -17.60 6.40
C ASP A 320 -6.67 -16.16 6.78
N VAL A 321 -5.74 -15.23 6.58
CA VAL A 321 -5.92 -13.80 6.89
C VAL A 321 -5.85 -12.96 5.63
N VAL A 322 -6.78 -12.02 5.48
CA VAL A 322 -6.73 -11.04 4.40
C VAL A 322 -6.01 -9.79 4.87
N ARG A 323 -5.07 -9.30 4.05
CA ARG A 323 -4.32 -8.07 4.33
C ARG A 323 -4.88 -6.88 3.57
N ILE A 324 -5.10 -5.80 4.28
CA ILE A 324 -5.55 -4.51 3.77
C ILE A 324 -4.55 -3.46 4.20
N LYS A 325 -4.14 -2.61 3.28
CA LYS A 325 -3.27 -1.47 3.53
C LYS A 325 -4.07 -0.19 3.55
N LEU A 326 -3.91 0.58 4.63
CA LEU A 326 -4.30 1.96 4.71
C LEU A 326 -3.26 2.81 3.98
N ASN A 327 -3.68 3.54 2.95
CA ASN A 327 -2.78 4.35 2.15
C ASN A 327 -2.74 5.80 2.65
N ARG A 328 -1.81 6.55 2.06
CA ARG A 328 -1.64 7.99 2.24
C ARG A 328 -2.87 8.77 1.78
N PHE A 329 -3.05 9.98 2.29
CA PHE A 329 -4.02 10.93 1.76
C PHE A 329 -3.66 11.31 0.33
N THR A 330 -4.65 11.18 -0.55
CA THR A 330 -4.65 11.73 -1.90
C THR A 330 -4.95 13.24 -1.88
N ASP A 331 -4.68 13.92 -2.99
CA ASP A 331 -5.09 15.33 -3.16
C ASP A 331 -6.59 15.53 -2.94
N ALA A 332 -7.42 14.60 -3.38
CA ALA A 332 -8.87 14.65 -3.19
C ALA A 332 -9.25 14.58 -1.70
N GLN A 333 -8.63 13.68 -0.93
CA GLN A 333 -8.88 13.55 0.51
C GLN A 333 -8.38 14.78 1.28
N ARG A 334 -7.22 15.34 0.91
CA ARG A 334 -6.73 16.60 1.48
C ARG A 334 -7.71 17.73 1.22
N GLN A 335 -8.26 17.82 0.01
CA GLN A 335 -9.26 18.81 -0.33
C GLN A 335 -10.57 18.62 0.46
N MET A 336 -11.05 17.39 0.60
CA MET A 336 -12.23 17.08 1.42
C MET A 336 -12.03 17.49 2.89
N TYR A 337 -10.85 17.24 3.46
CA TYR A 337 -10.55 17.61 4.83
C TYR A 337 -10.51 19.14 5.00
N ILE A 338 -9.89 19.86 4.06
CA ILE A 338 -9.89 21.34 4.04
C ILE A 338 -11.31 21.90 3.96
N GLN A 339 -12.16 21.32 3.11
CA GLN A 339 -13.56 21.72 3.00
C GLN A 339 -14.33 21.52 4.31
N LYS A 340 -14.00 20.48 5.07
CA LYS A 340 -14.58 20.20 6.40
C LYS A 340 -14.08 21.15 7.48
N VAL A 341 -12.80 21.53 7.45
CA VAL A 341 -12.22 22.48 8.41
C VAL A 341 -12.67 23.92 8.12
N PHE A 342 -12.77 24.29 6.84
CA PHE A 342 -13.14 25.64 6.39
C PHE A 342 -14.40 25.60 5.50
N PRO A 343 -15.56 25.20 6.03
CA PRO A 343 -16.78 25.06 5.23
C PRO A 343 -17.23 26.39 4.62
N THR A 344 -16.99 27.50 5.32
CA THR A 344 -17.37 28.86 4.92
C THR A 344 -16.23 29.68 4.30
N ASP A 345 -14.98 29.21 4.38
CA ASP A 345 -13.79 29.94 3.89
C ASP A 345 -12.92 29.05 3.00
N GLN A 346 -13.49 28.68 1.85
CA GLN A 346 -12.81 27.86 0.86
C GLN A 346 -11.58 28.55 0.25
N GLN A 347 -11.55 29.88 0.23
CA GLN A 347 -10.40 30.64 -0.28
C GLN A 347 -9.18 30.40 0.61
N ARG A 348 -9.34 30.56 1.92
CA ARG A 348 -8.29 30.25 2.90
C ARG A 348 -7.83 28.80 2.80
N GLY A 349 -8.76 27.86 2.69
CA GLY A 349 -8.45 26.45 2.47
C GLY A 349 -7.58 26.20 1.23
N ASN A 350 -7.94 26.83 0.10
CA ASN A 350 -7.19 26.73 -1.15
C ASN A 350 -5.80 27.39 -1.07
N MET A 351 -5.65 28.50 -0.33
CA MET A 351 -4.35 29.12 -0.07
C MET A 351 -3.42 28.18 0.70
N ILE A 352 -3.93 27.52 1.75
CA ILE A 352 -3.17 26.53 2.53
C ILE A 352 -2.74 25.36 1.63
N LEU A 353 -3.65 24.81 0.82
CA LEU A 353 -3.33 23.73 -0.11
C LEU A 353 -2.27 24.14 -1.14
N SER A 354 -2.34 25.38 -1.64
CA SER A 354 -1.37 25.91 -2.59
C SER A 354 0.00 26.04 -1.95
N ALA A 355 0.08 26.61 -0.74
CA ALA A 355 1.33 26.73 -0.01
C ALA A 355 1.96 25.36 0.35
N ILE A 356 1.14 24.37 0.71
CA ILE A 356 1.60 22.98 0.92
C ILE A 356 2.16 22.39 -0.38
N LYS A 357 1.50 22.61 -1.53
CA LYS A 357 1.94 22.09 -2.83
C LYS A 357 3.21 22.77 -3.33
N GLU A 358 3.40 24.05 -3.04
CA GLU A 358 4.61 24.81 -3.38
C GLU A 358 5.82 24.38 -2.53
N ASN A 359 5.59 23.79 -1.36
CA ASN A 359 6.62 23.24 -0.49
C ASN A 359 6.64 21.71 -0.56
N ASP A 360 7.49 21.17 -1.43
CA ASP A 360 7.66 19.72 -1.66
C ASP A 360 7.73 18.87 -0.38
N PHE A 361 8.43 19.35 0.64
CA PHE A 361 8.55 18.63 1.91
C PHE A 361 7.21 18.61 2.65
N MET A 362 6.52 19.75 2.72
CA MET A 362 5.19 19.81 3.32
C MET A 362 4.18 18.99 2.53
N SER A 363 4.30 18.93 1.21
CA SER A 363 3.46 18.09 0.35
C SER A 363 3.64 16.61 0.70
N ASP A 364 4.89 16.12 0.80
CA ASP A 364 5.20 14.76 1.25
C ASP A 364 4.68 14.48 2.67
N LEU A 365 4.83 15.45 3.59
CA LEU A 365 4.35 15.30 4.96
C LEU A 365 2.82 15.27 5.04
N ALA A 366 2.16 16.07 4.21
CA ALA A 366 0.72 16.17 4.06
C ALA A 366 0.07 14.93 3.43
N GLU A 367 0.86 13.99 2.93
CA GLU A 367 0.38 12.66 2.57
C GLU A 367 0.03 11.82 3.82
N VAL A 368 0.60 12.15 4.99
CA VAL A 368 0.28 11.52 6.27
C VAL A 368 -0.89 12.27 6.93
N PRO A 369 -2.07 11.65 7.10
CA PRO A 369 -3.28 12.28 7.64
C PRO A 369 -3.09 13.07 8.94
N LEU A 370 -2.40 12.49 9.93
CA LEU A 370 -2.13 13.17 11.21
C LEU A 370 -1.31 14.46 11.02
N LEU A 371 -0.30 14.41 10.16
CA LEU A 371 0.59 15.55 9.92
C LEU A 371 -0.09 16.59 9.03
N PHE A 372 -0.90 16.18 8.07
CA PHE A 372 -1.74 17.09 7.29
C PHE A 372 -2.70 17.87 8.20
N SER A 373 -3.42 17.17 9.08
CA SER A 373 -4.27 17.80 10.08
C SER A 373 -3.48 18.82 10.91
N LEU A 374 -2.31 18.45 11.40
CA LEU A 374 -1.45 19.34 12.18
C LEU A 374 -1.03 20.57 11.38
N ILE A 375 -0.57 20.42 10.14
CA ILE A 375 -0.19 21.52 9.24
C ILE A 375 -1.36 22.49 9.08
N VAL A 376 -2.55 21.97 8.77
CA VAL A 376 -3.74 22.80 8.53
C VAL A 376 -4.11 23.62 9.77
N HIS A 377 -4.05 23.06 10.97
CA HIS A 377 -4.49 23.73 12.18
C HIS A 377 -3.42 24.55 12.91
N VAL A 378 -2.13 24.22 12.73
CA VAL A 378 -0.99 24.91 13.36
C VAL A 378 -0.42 25.97 12.43
N LEU A 379 -0.23 25.65 11.15
CA LEU A 379 0.38 26.56 10.17
C LEU A 379 -0.67 27.33 9.36
N GLY A 380 -1.94 26.92 9.40
CA GLY A 380 -2.97 27.48 8.53
C GLY A 380 -3.34 28.94 8.81
N ASP A 381 -3.03 29.49 9.99
CA ASP A 381 -3.14 30.93 10.26
C ASP A 381 -2.00 31.70 9.54
N ASP A 382 -0.75 31.26 9.74
CA ASP A 382 0.45 31.89 9.16
C ASP A 382 0.45 31.82 7.63
N LEU A 383 0.16 30.64 7.06
CA LEU A 383 0.08 30.43 5.62
C LEU A 383 -1.02 31.25 4.95
N ALA A 384 -2.18 31.40 5.61
CA ALA A 384 -3.29 32.19 5.08
C ALA A 384 -2.99 33.71 5.11
N SER A 385 -2.14 34.17 6.03
CA SER A 385 -1.72 35.57 6.12
C SER A 385 -0.71 36.00 5.04
N GLY A 386 -0.34 35.08 4.13
CA GLY A 386 0.67 35.32 3.10
C GLY A 386 2.11 35.19 3.60
N MET A 387 2.32 34.63 4.80
CA MET A 387 3.65 34.31 5.30
C MET A 387 4.24 33.16 4.49
N GLU A 388 5.39 33.39 3.86
CA GLU A 388 6.10 32.35 3.12
C GLU A 388 6.77 31.38 4.11
N VAL A 389 6.19 30.20 4.29
CA VAL A 389 6.73 29.15 5.17
C VAL A 389 7.39 28.06 4.31
N LYS A 390 8.70 28.18 4.12
CA LYS A 390 9.53 27.18 3.46
C LYS A 390 10.41 26.46 4.48
N PHE A 391 10.48 25.13 4.34
CA PHE A 391 11.29 24.28 5.20
C PHE A 391 12.26 23.48 4.34
N ASP A 392 13.54 23.57 4.65
CA ASP A 392 14.58 22.83 3.91
C ASP A 392 14.75 21.39 4.42
N GLY A 393 14.10 21.03 5.55
CA GLY A 393 14.17 19.70 6.15
C GLY A 393 13.17 19.49 7.28
N VAL A 394 13.04 18.24 7.74
CA VAL A 394 12.10 17.86 8.80
C VAL A 394 12.45 18.53 10.13
N THR A 395 13.74 18.77 10.37
CA THR A 395 14.19 19.41 11.61
C THR A 395 13.74 20.86 11.70
N GLN A 396 13.82 21.62 10.59
CA GLN A 396 13.33 23.00 10.56
C GLN A 396 11.82 23.07 10.73
N PHE A 397 11.08 22.16 10.09
CA PHE A 397 9.62 22.07 10.24
C PHE A 397 9.22 21.81 11.69
N PHE A 398 9.82 20.80 12.36
CA PHE A 398 9.49 20.52 13.75
C PHE A 398 9.91 21.65 14.70
N LYS A 399 11.04 22.31 14.43
CA LYS A 399 11.45 23.52 15.17
C LYS A 399 10.36 24.59 15.11
N TYR A 400 9.77 24.79 13.93
CA TYR A 400 8.67 25.74 13.74
C TYR A 400 7.42 25.32 14.50
N ILE A 401 6.96 24.07 14.35
CA ILE A 401 5.78 23.54 15.06
C ILE A 401 5.90 23.71 16.58
N VAL A 402 7.02 23.30 17.16
CA VAL A 402 7.26 23.45 18.61
C VAL A 402 7.32 24.92 19.02
N THR A 403 7.84 25.80 18.15
CA THR A 403 7.82 27.26 18.38
C THR A 403 6.40 27.82 18.36
N CYS A 404 5.53 27.36 17.44
CA CYS A 404 4.12 27.75 17.41
C CYS A 404 3.39 27.33 18.70
N PHE A 405 3.60 26.10 19.18
CA PHE A 405 3.03 25.65 20.45
C PHE A 405 3.48 26.52 21.63
N LYS A 406 4.77 26.88 21.68
CA LYS A 406 5.31 27.84 22.67
C LYS A 406 4.68 29.23 22.52
N GLY A 407 4.48 29.71 21.29
CA GLY A 407 3.88 31.00 20.99
C GLY A 407 2.42 31.10 21.46
N HIS A 408 1.60 30.09 21.16
CA HIS A 408 0.20 30.05 21.59
C HIS A 408 0.05 30.06 23.12
N LEU A 409 0.93 29.37 23.84
CA LEU A 409 0.95 29.45 25.31
C LEU A 409 1.28 30.84 25.84
N LYS A 410 2.22 31.56 25.20
CA LYS A 410 2.54 32.95 25.57
C LYS A 410 1.33 33.86 25.36
N THR A 411 0.65 33.74 24.22
CA THR A 411 -0.56 34.54 23.92
C THR A 411 -1.68 34.27 24.93
N LYS A 412 -1.90 33.02 25.35
CA LYS A 412 -2.85 32.67 26.43
C LYS A 412 -2.46 33.27 27.78
N ARG A 413 -1.17 33.29 28.14
CA ARG A 413 -0.67 33.92 29.38
C ARG A 413 -0.81 35.45 29.37
N PHE A 414 -0.66 36.11 28.22
CA PHE A 414 -0.86 37.56 28.08
C PHE A 414 -2.31 38.01 28.28
N GLN A 415 -3.30 37.14 28.07
CA GLN A 415 -4.71 37.42 28.35
C GLN A 415 -5.10 37.19 29.82
N GLN A 416 -4.27 36.50 30.61
CA GLN A 416 -4.48 36.23 32.03
C GLN A 416 -3.40 36.92 32.89
N VAL A 417 -3.45 38.25 32.94
CA VAL A 417 -2.82 39.15 33.94
C VAL A 417 -1.28 39.06 34.15
N THR A 418 -0.68 40.25 34.09
CA THR A 418 0.65 40.67 34.53
C THR A 418 1.21 39.93 35.76
N THR A 419 2.27 39.15 35.58
CA THR A 419 3.49 39.21 36.41
C THR A 419 4.63 38.49 35.68
N ASP A 420 5.73 39.22 35.49
CA ASP A 420 6.97 38.76 34.89
C ASP A 420 7.59 37.59 35.68
N LYS A 421 7.66 36.42 35.03
CA LYS A 421 8.83 35.54 35.10
C LYS A 421 9.11 35.03 33.69
N LYS A 422 10.27 35.39 33.14
CA LYS A 422 10.83 34.70 31.96
C LYS A 422 10.94 33.22 32.33
N ASP A 423 10.10 32.41 31.68
CA ASP A 423 10.06 30.96 31.88
C ASP A 423 11.27 30.35 31.15
N ASP A 424 12.45 30.43 31.78
CA ASP A 424 13.68 29.74 31.39
C ASP A 424 13.68 28.29 31.93
N THR A 425 12.52 27.64 32.04
CA THR A 425 12.50 26.20 32.35
C THR A 425 13.13 25.45 31.19
N LYS A 426 14.37 25.01 31.40
CA LYS A 426 15.08 24.16 30.45
C LYS A 426 14.34 22.84 30.31
N GLU A 427 14.11 22.41 29.08
CA GLU A 427 13.42 21.16 28.72
C GLU A 427 14.32 19.92 28.92
N GLU A 428 15.44 20.08 29.63
CA GLU A 428 16.49 19.07 29.79
C GLU A 428 15.95 17.77 30.43
N ASP A 429 15.15 17.90 31.50
CA ASP A 429 14.54 16.76 32.19
C ASP A 429 13.66 15.90 31.25
N ILE A 430 12.85 16.55 30.41
CA ILE A 430 11.94 15.87 29.48
C ILE A 430 12.70 15.30 28.27
N ASN A 431 13.79 15.94 27.84
CA ASN A 431 14.63 15.43 26.75
C ASN A 431 15.24 14.08 27.11
N GLU A 432 15.73 13.94 28.35
CA GLU A 432 16.29 12.68 28.86
C GLU A 432 15.21 11.59 28.97
N ILE A 433 14.07 11.90 29.60
CA ILE A 433 12.93 10.97 29.70
C ILE A 433 12.49 10.48 28.31
N ALA A 434 12.42 11.40 27.34
CA ALA A 434 12.05 11.06 25.97
C ALA A 434 13.05 10.10 25.32
N TYR A 435 14.35 10.39 25.43
CA TYR A 435 15.42 9.55 24.91
C TYR A 435 15.41 8.16 25.54
N ASP A 436 15.36 8.08 26.88
CA ASP A 436 15.35 6.81 27.61
C ASP A 436 14.15 5.95 27.22
N GLY A 437 12.98 6.55 26.99
CA GLY A 437 11.79 5.87 26.48
C GLY A 437 11.95 5.25 25.10
N LEU A 438 12.82 5.80 24.24
CA LEU A 438 13.06 5.30 22.88
C LEU A 438 14.05 4.15 22.85
N MET A 439 14.90 4.03 23.89
CA MET A 439 15.96 3.03 23.90
C MET A 439 15.41 1.60 24.08
N PRO A 440 16.05 0.56 23.50
CA PRO A 440 15.50 -0.80 23.49
C PRO A 440 15.21 -1.42 24.85
N GLN A 441 15.97 -1.05 25.88
CA GLN A 441 15.83 -1.53 27.26
C GLN A 441 14.53 -1.06 27.94
N SER A 442 13.92 0.02 27.44
CA SER A 442 12.67 0.54 28.01
C SER A 442 11.51 0.42 27.02
N LYS A 443 11.70 0.86 25.75
CA LYS A 443 10.66 1.05 24.73
C LYS A 443 9.36 1.63 25.30
N LYS A 444 9.47 2.58 26.23
CA LYS A 444 8.33 3.20 26.90
C LYS A 444 7.76 4.32 26.05
N LEU A 445 6.48 4.17 25.70
CA LEU A 445 5.67 5.20 25.03
C LEU A 445 4.78 5.96 26.00
N ALA A 446 4.64 5.47 27.23
CA ALA A 446 3.89 6.08 28.32
C ALA A 446 4.61 5.85 29.65
N TRP A 447 4.42 6.77 30.59
CA TRP A 447 4.99 6.74 31.92
C TRP A 447 3.92 7.11 32.94
N ARG A 448 4.01 6.53 34.12
CA ARG A 448 3.24 6.99 35.27
C ARG A 448 3.50 8.46 35.55
N LYS A 449 2.43 9.20 35.85
CA LYS A 449 2.47 10.63 36.13
C LYS A 449 3.48 10.94 37.23
N GLU A 450 3.57 10.12 38.28
CA GLU A 450 4.48 10.35 39.39
C GLU A 450 5.95 10.39 38.93
N LYS A 451 6.32 9.63 37.90
CA LYS A 451 7.70 9.59 37.36
C LYS A 451 8.05 10.78 36.46
N VAL A 452 7.06 11.38 35.82
CA VAL A 452 7.28 12.51 34.88
C VAL A 452 6.94 13.85 35.52
N TYR A 453 6.04 13.86 36.49
CA TYR A 453 5.56 15.06 37.19
C TYR A 453 6.69 15.80 37.93
N GLU A 454 7.73 15.07 38.36
CA GLU A 454 8.92 15.66 38.99
C GLU A 454 9.75 16.52 38.01
N ALA A 455 9.59 16.33 36.69
CA ALA A 455 10.27 17.14 35.69
C ALA A 455 9.73 18.58 35.72
N LYS A 456 10.62 19.56 35.81
CA LYS A 456 10.23 20.98 35.94
C LYS A 456 9.43 21.49 34.74
N SER A 457 9.66 20.89 33.57
CA SER A 457 8.98 21.22 32.32
C SER A 457 7.68 20.43 32.09
N TYR A 458 7.29 19.52 33.00
CA TYR A 458 6.09 18.69 32.86
C TYR A 458 4.82 19.49 32.59
N GLN A 459 4.48 20.42 33.48
CA GLN A 459 3.23 21.19 33.38
C GLN A 459 3.22 22.05 32.11
N LEU A 460 4.38 22.57 31.71
CA LEU A 460 4.53 23.31 30.47
C LEU A 460 4.21 22.43 29.26
N MET A 461 4.72 21.20 29.22
CA MET A 461 4.51 20.25 28.12
C MET A 461 3.07 19.74 28.03
N VAL A 462 2.42 19.50 29.17
CA VAL A 462 0.98 19.16 29.23
C VAL A 462 0.14 20.33 28.71
N ASN A 463 0.45 21.56 29.13
CA ASN A 463 -0.27 22.75 28.66
C ASN A 463 -0.08 23.01 27.16
N MET A 464 1.08 22.67 26.58
CA MET A 464 1.31 22.71 25.13
C MET A 464 0.51 21.64 24.37
N GLY A 465 0.02 20.61 25.06
CA GLY A 465 -0.55 19.40 24.45
C GLY A 465 0.50 18.49 23.83
N ILE A 466 1.80 18.70 24.14
CA ILE A 466 2.89 17.82 23.73
C ILE A 466 2.87 16.55 24.56
N LEU A 467 2.57 16.67 25.86
CA LEU A 467 2.24 15.54 26.72
C LEU A 467 0.72 15.46 26.89
N ILE A 468 0.20 14.24 26.87
CA ILE A 468 -1.20 13.92 27.10
C ILE A 468 -1.27 13.09 28.39
N GLU A 469 -2.10 13.56 29.34
CA GLU A 469 -2.51 12.77 30.49
C GLU A 469 -3.70 11.87 30.09
N GLU A 470 -3.57 10.56 30.32
CA GLU A 470 -4.62 9.56 30.11
C GLU A 470 -4.83 8.79 31.41
N GLU A 471 -6.04 8.26 31.64
CA GLU A 471 -6.26 7.35 32.78
C GLU A 471 -5.36 6.12 32.61
N GLY A 472 -4.44 5.93 33.57
CA GLY A 472 -3.44 4.88 33.57
C GLY A 472 -3.90 3.60 34.25
N ASP A 473 -3.10 2.54 34.07
CA ASP A 473 -3.38 1.21 34.61
C ASP A 473 -2.87 1.05 36.06
N VAL A 474 -3.68 0.38 36.90
CA VAL A 474 -3.32 -0.04 38.26
C VAL A 474 -2.28 -1.17 38.16
N ASP A 475 -1.10 -1.00 38.78
CA ASP A 475 -0.07 -2.06 38.85
C ASP A 475 -0.57 -3.21 39.72
N VAL A 476 -0.23 -4.43 39.30
CA VAL A 476 -0.59 -5.68 39.97
C VAL A 476 0.35 -5.99 41.16
N GLU A 477 1.37 -5.17 41.42
CA GLU A 477 2.37 -5.42 42.47
C GLU A 477 2.17 -4.59 43.76
N THR A 478 1.22 -3.67 43.81
CA THR A 478 0.92 -2.92 45.05
C THR A 478 -0.14 -3.64 45.88
N SER A 479 0.15 -3.78 47.17
CA SER A 479 -0.70 -4.39 48.20
C SER A 479 -2.17 -3.91 48.13
N LEU A 480 -3.08 -4.80 48.54
CA LEU A 480 -4.55 -4.68 48.51
C LEU A 480 -5.12 -3.37 49.13
N ASP A 481 -4.32 -2.59 49.85
CA ASP A 481 -4.74 -1.33 50.49
C ASP A 481 -4.71 -0.10 49.56
N ASP A 482 -4.07 -0.15 48.37
CA ASP A 482 -3.90 1.01 47.47
C ASP A 482 -4.89 1.06 46.27
N LEU A 483 -5.92 0.20 46.26
CA LEU A 483 -6.89 0.05 45.15
C LEU A 483 -7.73 1.30 44.83
N ASN A 484 -7.59 2.40 45.58
CA ASN A 484 -8.34 3.65 45.40
C ASN A 484 -7.57 4.79 44.70
N LEU A 485 -6.27 4.66 44.39
CA LEU A 485 -5.58 5.65 43.55
C LEU A 485 -5.54 5.19 42.09
N ARG A 486 -6.34 5.84 41.23
CA ARG A 486 -6.16 5.74 39.77
C ARG A 486 -4.79 6.33 39.43
N SER A 487 -3.88 5.53 38.89
CA SER A 487 -2.67 6.05 38.27
C SER A 487 -3.05 6.85 37.02
N THR A 488 -2.41 7.99 36.81
CA THR A 488 -2.52 8.73 35.55
C THR A 488 -1.28 8.38 34.74
N ASP A 489 -1.44 7.96 33.49
CA ASP A 489 -0.32 7.76 32.58
C ASP A 489 -0.15 9.01 31.70
N VAL A 490 1.09 9.28 31.37
CA VAL A 490 1.54 10.43 30.59
C VAL A 490 2.25 9.89 29.37
N ARG A 491 1.93 10.43 28.19
CA ARG A 491 2.63 10.09 26.95
C ARG A 491 2.82 11.30 26.05
N PHE A 492 3.75 11.20 25.10
CA PHE A 492 3.84 12.19 24.02
C PHE A 492 2.62 12.10 23.08
N PHE A 493 2.23 13.25 22.54
CA PHE A 493 1.15 13.39 21.56
C PHE A 493 1.32 12.42 20.38
N HIS A 494 2.55 12.35 19.86
CA HIS A 494 2.96 11.42 18.83
C HIS A 494 4.42 11.00 19.04
N ARG A 495 4.78 9.78 18.62
CA ARG A 495 6.15 9.23 18.75
C ARG A 495 7.21 10.18 18.19
N THR A 496 6.95 10.86 17.07
CA THR A 496 7.90 11.81 16.50
C THR A 496 8.19 13.02 17.40
N PHE A 497 7.26 13.43 18.28
CA PHE A 497 7.57 14.42 19.31
C PHE A 497 8.50 13.84 20.37
N GLN A 498 8.29 12.59 20.80
CA GLN A 498 9.25 11.91 21.67
C GLN A 498 10.64 11.83 21.02
N GLU A 499 10.73 11.50 19.72
CA GLU A 499 11.98 11.51 18.97
C GLU A 499 12.61 12.91 18.86
N TRP A 500 11.80 13.97 18.72
CA TRP A 500 12.26 15.35 18.72
C TRP A 500 12.93 15.75 20.04
N PHE A 501 12.25 15.50 21.17
CA PHE A 501 12.82 15.81 22.50
C PHE A 501 14.01 14.90 22.83
N GLY A 502 13.94 13.61 22.46
CA GLY A 502 15.07 12.69 22.58
C GLY A 502 16.28 13.12 21.74
N ALA A 503 16.06 13.73 20.57
CA ALA A 503 17.14 14.20 19.71
C ALA A 503 17.90 15.38 20.33
N HIS A 504 17.23 16.22 21.13
CA HIS A 504 17.89 17.27 21.90
C HIS A 504 18.85 16.69 22.94
N TYR A 505 18.44 15.63 23.65
CA TYR A 505 19.32 14.91 24.57
C TYR A 505 20.48 14.25 23.83
N LEU A 506 20.18 13.43 22.81
CA LEU A 506 21.20 12.73 22.02
C LEU A 506 22.24 13.69 21.44
N SER A 507 21.80 14.82 20.88
CA SER A 507 22.72 15.82 20.32
C SER A 507 23.63 16.43 21.39
N LYS A 508 23.07 16.80 22.54
CA LYS A 508 23.84 17.35 23.67
C LYS A 508 24.90 16.35 24.13
N VAL A 509 24.51 15.10 24.33
CA VAL A 509 25.41 14.08 24.89
C VAL A 509 26.49 13.66 23.88
N LEU A 510 26.17 13.54 22.59
CA LEU A 510 27.17 13.27 21.54
C LEU A 510 28.17 14.41 21.35
N GLU A 511 27.79 15.66 21.67
CA GLU A 511 28.71 16.80 21.63
C GLU A 511 29.67 16.85 22.83
N THR A 512 29.24 16.37 24.00
CA THR A 512 29.98 16.56 25.27
C THR A 512 30.65 15.30 25.80
N HIS A 513 30.18 14.10 25.43
CA HIS A 513 30.66 12.83 25.97
C HIS A 513 31.10 11.86 24.87
N GLU A 514 32.41 11.74 24.67
CA GLU A 514 33.02 10.81 23.70
C GLU A 514 32.60 9.35 23.94
N GLU A 515 32.48 8.95 25.21
CA GLU A 515 32.05 7.59 25.61
C GLU A 515 30.62 7.26 25.12
N PHE A 516 29.76 8.27 24.96
CA PHE A 516 28.38 8.05 24.54
C PHE A 516 28.25 7.70 23.06
N LYS A 517 29.30 7.89 22.25
CA LYS A 517 29.30 7.48 20.84
C LYS A 517 29.09 5.96 20.70
N GLU A 518 29.59 5.18 21.65
CA GLU A 518 29.38 3.73 21.69
C GLU A 518 27.91 3.37 21.95
N ASN A 519 27.14 4.23 22.65
CA ASN A 519 25.72 4.00 22.91
C ASN A 519 24.85 4.09 21.65
N LEU A 520 25.33 4.70 20.55
CA LEU A 520 24.64 4.62 19.26
C LEU A 520 24.50 3.16 18.79
N ARG A 521 25.44 2.27 19.16
CA ARG A 521 25.36 0.84 18.86
C ARG A 521 24.22 0.13 19.59
N ASN A 522 23.70 0.72 20.67
CA ASN A 522 22.51 0.22 21.35
C ASN A 522 21.24 0.47 20.52
N ILE A 523 21.28 1.32 19.49
CA ILE A 523 20.18 1.48 18.54
C ILE A 523 20.18 0.28 17.60
N THR A 524 19.47 -0.78 18.00
CA THR A 524 19.40 -2.04 17.25
C THR A 524 18.63 -1.92 15.93
N ASN A 525 17.66 -0.99 15.84
CA ASN A 525 16.93 -0.70 14.61
C ASN A 525 16.91 0.82 14.31
N PRO A 526 17.95 1.34 13.63
CA PRO A 526 18.08 2.76 13.31
C PRO A 526 16.96 3.31 12.44
N TRP A 527 16.37 2.50 11.57
CA TRP A 527 15.26 2.91 10.71
C TRP A 527 13.99 3.24 11.53
N GLU A 528 13.73 2.49 12.60
CA GLU A 528 12.60 2.77 13.50
C GLU A 528 12.75 4.07 14.30
N LEU A 529 14.00 4.51 14.50
CA LEU A 529 14.36 5.77 15.16
C LEU A 529 14.91 6.79 14.17
N GLN A 530 14.47 6.74 12.91
CA GLN A 530 15.02 7.60 11.86
C GLN A 530 14.85 9.09 12.19
N TYR A 531 13.76 9.50 12.84
CA TYR A 531 13.54 10.91 13.15
C TYR A 531 14.43 11.37 14.29
N LEU A 532 14.69 10.52 15.29
CA LEU A 532 15.68 10.79 16.34
C LEU A 532 17.04 11.16 15.70
N LEU A 533 17.54 10.31 14.79
CA LEU A 533 18.84 10.50 14.15
C LEU A 533 18.85 11.71 13.19
N ARG A 534 17.79 11.88 12.40
CA ARG A 534 17.63 13.01 11.47
C ARG A 534 17.58 14.35 12.18
N PHE A 535 16.78 14.46 13.24
CA PHE A 535 16.71 15.66 14.07
C PHE A 535 18.05 15.98 14.71
N SER A 536 18.75 14.97 15.24
CA SER A 536 20.09 15.17 15.80
C SER A 536 21.09 15.73 14.77
N CYS A 537 21.03 15.27 13.51
CA CYS A 537 21.84 15.85 12.43
C CYS A 537 21.46 17.31 12.10
N GLY A 538 20.18 17.68 12.20
CA GLY A 538 19.72 19.03 11.89
C GLY A 538 19.81 20.04 13.04
N MET A 539 20.08 19.60 14.26
CA MET A 539 20.16 20.45 15.46
C MET A 539 21.57 20.90 15.81
N SER A 540 22.59 20.10 15.47
CA SER A 540 23.99 20.35 15.80
C SER A 540 24.89 20.33 14.57
N LYS A 541 25.91 21.20 14.55
CA LYS A 541 26.92 21.23 13.47
C LYS A 541 27.98 20.12 13.59
N ARG A 542 28.12 19.49 14.76
CA ARG A 542 29.17 18.48 15.04
C ARG A 542 28.63 17.05 15.00
N VAL A 543 27.38 16.85 15.42
CA VAL A 543 26.71 15.54 15.50
C VAL A 543 26.57 14.82 14.15
N PRO A 544 26.31 15.49 13.00
CA PRO A 544 26.22 14.84 11.70
C PRO A 544 27.37 13.90 11.38
N LYS A 545 28.61 14.31 11.68
CA LYS A 545 29.79 13.48 11.44
C LYS A 545 29.66 12.14 12.16
N ILE A 546 29.33 12.16 13.45
CA ILE A 546 29.24 10.98 14.31
C ILE A 546 28.12 10.05 13.83
N ILE A 547 26.93 10.59 13.56
CA ILE A 547 25.77 9.79 13.14
C ILE A 547 25.98 9.19 11.76
N LEU A 548 26.51 9.95 10.80
CA LEU A 548 26.77 9.44 9.45
C LEU A 548 27.86 8.37 9.45
N GLU A 549 28.92 8.51 10.25
CA GLU A 549 29.94 7.47 10.44
C GLU A 549 29.35 6.21 11.07
N PHE A 550 28.48 6.36 12.08
CA PHE A 550 27.74 5.25 12.68
C PHE A 550 26.89 4.52 11.63
N ILE A 551 26.05 5.23 10.86
CA ILE A 551 25.19 4.60 9.85
C ILE A 551 26.03 3.93 8.76
N ALA A 552 27.14 4.55 8.33
CA ALA A 552 28.06 3.96 7.36
C ALA A 552 28.74 2.69 7.86
N SER A 553 28.83 2.47 9.18
CA SER A 553 29.34 1.23 9.76
C SER A 553 28.34 0.06 9.69
N LEU A 554 27.03 0.33 9.66
CA LEU A 554 25.96 -0.68 9.66
C LEU A 554 25.83 -1.44 8.33
N PRO A 555 25.40 -2.71 8.29
CA PRO A 555 25.29 -3.50 7.05
C PRO A 555 24.61 -2.78 5.89
N ASP A 556 25.07 -3.07 4.66
CA ASP A 556 24.47 -2.54 3.44
C ASP A 556 23.10 -3.19 3.22
N ASP A 557 22.05 -2.47 3.61
CA ASP A 557 20.67 -2.76 3.28
C ASP A 557 19.97 -1.47 2.81
N ASP A 558 18.86 -1.62 2.08
CA ASP A 558 18.15 -0.49 1.48
C ASP A 558 17.71 0.54 2.53
N ARG A 559 17.35 0.10 3.75
CA ARG A 559 16.85 1.00 4.81
C ARG A 559 17.98 1.82 5.42
N ASN A 560 19.13 1.22 5.70
CA ASN A 560 20.30 1.92 6.24
C ASN A 560 20.85 2.92 5.22
N SER A 561 20.85 2.54 3.94
CA SER A 561 21.23 3.43 2.84
C SER A 561 20.28 4.62 2.71
N ASP A 562 18.96 4.38 2.69
CA ASP A 562 17.97 5.45 2.66
C ASP A 562 18.06 6.35 3.89
N LEU A 563 18.26 5.78 5.09
CA LEU A 563 18.47 6.53 6.32
C LEU A 563 19.71 7.44 6.24
N PHE A 564 20.82 6.92 5.69
CA PHE A 564 22.03 7.71 5.49
C PHE A 564 21.75 8.93 4.60
N PHE A 565 21.05 8.75 3.48
CA PHE A 565 20.71 9.85 2.59
C PHE A 565 19.84 10.90 3.29
N LEU A 566 18.83 10.46 4.04
CA LEU A 566 17.94 11.34 4.79
C LEU A 566 18.67 12.11 5.90
N CYS A 567 19.54 11.45 6.68
CA CYS A 567 20.36 12.10 7.70
C CYS A 567 21.37 13.09 7.10
N LEU A 568 21.99 12.74 5.96
CA LEU A 568 22.90 13.62 5.23
C LEU A 568 22.20 14.89 4.75
N TYR A 569 20.95 14.75 4.30
CA TYR A 569 20.15 15.88 3.84
C TYR A 569 19.75 16.83 4.98
N GLU A 570 19.51 16.30 6.19
CA GLU A 570 19.22 17.10 7.38
C GLU A 570 20.47 17.75 8.00
N SER A 571 21.66 17.28 7.65
CA SER A 571 22.91 17.67 8.29
C SER A 571 23.21 19.15 8.11
N ILE A 572 23.38 19.86 9.23
CA ILE A 572 23.84 21.25 9.24
C ILE A 572 25.35 21.32 9.50
N GLY A 573 26.03 22.33 8.96
CA GLY A 573 27.47 22.53 9.14
C GLY A 573 28.26 22.48 7.84
N GLU A 574 29.57 22.36 7.94
CA GLU A 574 30.46 22.38 6.78
C GLU A 574 30.56 21.00 6.13
N LYS A 575 30.21 20.92 4.83
CA LYS A 575 30.15 19.67 4.05
C LYS A 575 31.38 18.76 4.19
N HIS A 576 32.56 19.34 4.38
CA HIS A 576 33.82 18.59 4.43
C HIS A 576 33.92 17.67 5.67
N LEU A 577 33.19 17.98 6.75
CA LEU A 577 33.25 17.25 8.03
C LEU A 577 32.77 15.79 7.94
N TRP A 578 31.91 15.49 6.98
CA TRP A 578 31.33 14.16 6.75
C TRP A 578 31.74 13.56 5.39
N LYS A 579 32.82 14.08 4.79
CA LYS A 579 33.37 13.55 3.53
C LYS A 579 33.77 12.08 3.65
N ASP A 580 34.36 11.70 4.77
CA ASP A 580 34.82 10.33 5.00
C ASP A 580 33.64 9.35 5.10
N ALA A 581 32.55 9.75 5.78
CA ALA A 581 31.32 8.96 5.87
C ALA A 581 30.67 8.75 4.50
N VAL A 582 30.54 9.81 3.69
CA VAL A 582 29.99 9.71 2.32
C VAL A 582 30.90 8.86 1.43
N THR A 583 32.22 9.01 1.55
CA THR A 583 33.19 8.22 0.78
C THR A 583 33.10 6.74 1.16
N SER A 584 33.01 6.43 2.45
CA SER A 584 32.77 5.08 2.96
C SER A 584 31.48 4.51 2.37
N MET A 585 30.39 5.28 2.40
CA MET A 585 29.10 4.87 1.88
C MET A 585 29.12 4.64 0.35
N CYS A 586 29.84 5.45 -0.41
CA CYS A 586 30.02 5.25 -1.86
C CYS A 586 30.67 3.90 -2.17
N HIS A 587 31.64 3.44 -1.36
CA HIS A 587 32.29 2.14 -1.57
C HIS A 587 31.44 0.96 -1.11
N LYS A 588 30.52 1.21 -0.17
CA LYS A 588 29.65 0.20 0.42
C LYS A 588 28.44 -0.12 -0.44
N ILE A 589 27.71 0.90 -0.89
CA ILE A 589 26.46 0.75 -1.62
C ILE A 589 26.73 0.17 -3.00
N GLN A 590 26.12 -0.98 -3.29
CA GLN A 590 26.25 -1.62 -4.60
C GLN A 590 25.51 -0.88 -5.72
N THR A 591 24.32 -0.35 -5.44
CA THR A 591 23.50 0.33 -6.45
C THR A 591 22.59 1.38 -5.84
N ILE A 592 22.58 2.59 -6.39
CA ILE A 592 21.62 3.63 -6.02
C ILE A 592 20.41 3.56 -6.96
N GLN A 593 19.23 3.36 -6.39
CA GLN A 593 17.96 3.27 -7.11
C GLN A 593 17.26 4.63 -7.17
N LEU A 594 16.99 5.12 -8.38
CA LEU A 594 16.13 6.29 -8.65
C LEU A 594 14.80 5.80 -9.24
N MET A 595 13.70 6.03 -8.52
CA MET A 595 12.39 5.43 -8.77
C MET A 595 11.29 6.48 -8.92
N HIS A 596 10.18 6.12 -9.58
CA HIS A 596 9.01 7.01 -9.67
C HIS A 596 8.19 7.07 -8.39
N GLU A 597 7.99 5.93 -7.74
CA GLU A 597 7.08 5.77 -6.59
C GLU A 597 7.74 6.17 -5.26
N GLU A 598 8.97 6.71 -5.29
CA GLU A 598 9.66 7.16 -4.09
C GLU A 598 9.21 8.56 -3.67
N ALA A 599 9.27 8.85 -2.36
CA ALA A 599 8.96 10.18 -1.85
C ALA A 599 9.92 11.23 -2.46
N LYS A 600 9.40 12.41 -2.81
CA LYS A 600 10.18 13.48 -3.45
C LYS A 600 11.35 13.90 -2.57
N PHE A 601 11.17 13.95 -1.26
CA PHE A 601 12.21 14.23 -0.28
C PHE A 601 13.34 13.19 -0.31
N LEU A 602 13.03 11.90 -0.41
CA LEU A 602 14.04 10.85 -0.54
C LEU A 602 14.80 10.97 -1.87
N SER A 603 14.09 11.23 -2.98
CA SER A 603 14.71 11.53 -4.28
C SER A 603 15.73 12.68 -4.18
N LYS A 604 15.36 13.79 -3.50
CA LYS A 604 16.26 14.93 -3.27
C LYS A 604 17.50 14.55 -2.46
N SER A 605 17.32 13.71 -1.43
CA SER A 605 18.42 13.25 -0.59
C SER A 605 19.43 12.38 -1.35
N LYS A 606 18.96 11.48 -2.23
CA LYS A 606 19.80 10.69 -3.13
C LYS A 606 20.52 11.58 -4.16
N ALA A 607 19.82 12.56 -4.73
CA ALA A 607 20.43 13.53 -5.65
C ALA A 607 21.54 14.36 -4.98
N LEU A 608 21.33 14.79 -3.71
CA LEU A 608 22.36 15.45 -2.92
C LEU A 608 23.58 14.55 -2.72
N PHE A 609 23.37 13.28 -2.35
CA PHE A 609 24.45 12.32 -2.17
C PHE A 609 25.27 12.13 -3.46
N LEU A 610 24.60 11.90 -4.59
CA LEU A 610 25.24 11.73 -5.90
C LEU A 610 26.06 12.98 -6.29
N ARG A 611 25.54 14.17 -6.03
CA ARG A 611 26.25 15.43 -6.26
C ARG A 611 27.50 15.55 -5.39
N LEU A 612 27.42 15.24 -4.10
CA LEU A 612 28.58 15.27 -3.19
C LEU A 612 29.64 14.25 -3.59
N ALA A 613 29.22 13.03 -3.95
CA ALA A 613 30.09 11.98 -4.45
C ALA A 613 30.85 12.44 -5.71
N HIS A 614 30.15 13.13 -6.63
CA HIS A 614 30.75 13.74 -7.82
C HIS A 614 31.71 14.89 -7.48
N GLU A 615 31.30 15.85 -6.65
CA GLU A 615 32.15 16.97 -6.17
C GLU A 615 33.47 16.46 -5.54
N TRP A 616 33.41 15.32 -4.86
CA TRP A 616 34.56 14.70 -4.20
C TRP A 616 35.28 13.63 -5.02
N LYS A 617 34.86 13.42 -6.28
CA LYS A 617 35.46 12.46 -7.22
C LYS A 617 35.45 11.01 -6.74
N THR A 618 34.47 10.64 -5.92
CA THR A 618 34.28 9.28 -5.40
C THR A 618 33.14 8.61 -6.17
N PRO A 619 33.43 7.73 -7.15
CA PRO A 619 32.40 7.11 -7.98
C PRO A 619 31.58 6.11 -7.18
N VAL A 620 30.26 6.15 -7.31
CA VAL A 620 29.39 5.08 -6.83
C VAL A 620 29.44 3.89 -7.81
N PRO A 621 29.40 2.62 -7.35
CA PRO A 621 29.52 1.46 -8.23
C PRO A 621 28.48 1.45 -9.36
N GLU A 622 27.19 1.59 -9.03
CA GLU A 622 26.12 1.62 -10.03
C GLU A 622 25.02 2.63 -9.65
N VAL A 623 24.50 3.35 -10.64
CA VAL A 623 23.25 4.10 -10.54
C VAL A 623 22.21 3.42 -11.43
N ASN A 624 21.03 3.12 -10.89
CA ASN A 624 19.91 2.57 -11.62
C ASN A 624 18.77 3.58 -11.73
N ILE A 625 18.47 4.00 -12.96
CA ILE A 625 17.32 4.85 -13.27
C ILE A 625 16.19 3.96 -13.77
N ASN A 626 15.15 3.79 -12.95
CA ASN A 626 14.01 2.94 -13.29
C ASN A 626 13.28 3.44 -14.56
N ALA A 627 12.70 2.52 -15.34
CA ALA A 627 11.90 2.82 -16.53
C ALA A 627 10.80 3.86 -16.28
N SER A 628 10.19 3.81 -15.10
CA SER A 628 9.11 4.71 -14.72
C SER A 628 9.60 6.07 -14.22
N ALA A 629 10.88 6.22 -13.86
CA ALA A 629 11.40 7.40 -13.18
C ALA A 629 11.55 8.64 -14.08
N LEU A 630 11.61 8.47 -15.41
CA LEU A 630 11.80 9.54 -16.39
C LEU A 630 10.67 9.61 -17.43
N THR A 631 10.50 10.78 -18.04
CA THR A 631 9.75 10.95 -19.29
C THR A 631 10.71 11.24 -20.43
N ALA A 632 10.26 11.09 -21.68
CA ALA A 632 11.10 11.38 -22.85
C ALA A 632 11.53 12.86 -22.93
N GLU A 633 10.79 13.77 -22.27
CA GLU A 633 11.00 15.21 -22.28
C GLU A 633 11.79 15.71 -21.07
N SER A 634 12.14 14.83 -20.12
CA SER A 634 12.71 15.22 -18.82
C SER A 634 14.24 15.19 -18.78
N VAL A 635 14.91 15.29 -19.93
CA VAL A 635 16.36 15.23 -20.04
C VAL A 635 16.92 16.46 -20.75
N CYS A 636 17.83 17.16 -20.07
CA CYS A 636 18.61 18.27 -20.61
C CYS A 636 20.10 17.94 -20.57
N GLU A 637 20.94 18.78 -21.17
CA GLU A 637 22.41 18.61 -21.15
C GLU A 637 23.01 18.64 -19.75
N ASP A 638 22.42 19.43 -18.85
CA ASP A 638 22.95 19.74 -17.52
C ASP A 638 22.26 18.98 -16.38
N LEU A 639 21.11 18.38 -16.65
CA LEU A 639 20.32 17.69 -15.63
C LEU A 639 19.36 16.68 -16.23
N ILE A 640 19.03 15.71 -15.41
CA ILE A 640 17.90 14.80 -15.60
C ILE A 640 16.83 15.20 -14.59
N LYS A 641 15.62 15.46 -15.06
CA LYS A 641 14.46 15.70 -14.21
C LYS A 641 13.70 14.39 -14.00
N LEU A 642 13.63 13.93 -12.76
CA LEU A 642 12.81 12.79 -12.38
C LEU A 642 11.33 13.15 -12.47
N LYS A 643 10.45 12.16 -12.63
CA LYS A 643 9.00 12.35 -12.53
C LYS A 643 8.54 12.81 -11.14
N THR A 644 9.35 12.56 -10.11
CA THR A 644 9.22 13.18 -8.79
C THR A 644 9.54 14.67 -8.80
N ASP A 645 9.82 15.28 -9.96
CA ASP A 645 10.17 16.69 -10.14
C ASP A 645 11.50 17.09 -9.46
N VAL A 646 12.37 16.10 -9.25
CA VAL A 646 13.73 16.29 -8.72
C VAL A 646 14.75 16.35 -9.84
N ASN A 647 15.62 17.36 -9.82
CA ASN A 647 16.72 17.48 -10.75
C ASN A 647 17.95 16.71 -10.24
N VAL A 648 18.48 15.84 -11.09
CA VAL A 648 19.73 15.08 -10.87
C VAL A 648 20.78 15.65 -11.83
N THR A 649 21.83 16.24 -11.28
CA THR A 649 22.98 16.74 -12.05
C THR A 649 23.90 15.58 -12.47
N PRO A 650 24.85 15.79 -13.40
CA PRO A 650 25.88 14.81 -13.70
C PRO A 650 26.54 14.30 -12.42
N PHE A 651 26.77 12.99 -12.37
CA PHE A 651 27.28 12.29 -11.20
C PHE A 651 28.48 11.43 -11.57
N SER A 652 29.23 10.96 -10.57
CA SER A 652 30.33 10.01 -10.79
C SER A 652 29.88 8.59 -10.46
N THR A 653 29.90 7.70 -11.46
CA THR A 653 29.56 6.28 -11.28
C THR A 653 30.32 5.43 -12.29
N LYS A 654 30.53 4.13 -12.00
CA LYS A 654 31.12 3.19 -12.98
C LYS A 654 30.08 2.63 -13.94
N PHE A 655 28.91 2.26 -13.42
CA PHE A 655 27.85 1.61 -14.17
C PHE A 655 26.56 2.42 -14.12
N LEU A 656 25.93 2.62 -15.27
CA LEU A 656 24.60 3.21 -15.34
C LEU A 656 23.61 2.19 -15.90
N ARG A 657 22.59 1.85 -15.10
CA ARG A 657 21.49 0.99 -15.52
C ARG A 657 20.29 1.86 -15.93
N ILE A 658 19.76 1.60 -17.13
CA ILE A 658 18.57 2.26 -17.68
C ILE A 658 17.69 1.24 -18.40
N TYR A 659 16.41 1.57 -18.57
CA TYR A 659 15.45 0.68 -19.23
C TYR A 659 15.00 1.16 -20.63
N ARG A 660 15.48 2.34 -21.01
CA ARG A 660 15.15 3.00 -22.28
C ARG A 660 16.24 4.01 -22.63
N TRP A 661 16.46 4.23 -23.92
CA TRP A 661 17.30 5.32 -24.40
C TRP A 661 16.50 6.63 -24.53
N TYR A 662 17.03 7.73 -23.98
CA TYR A 662 16.36 9.03 -23.90
C TYR A 662 16.83 10.06 -24.94
N GLY A 663 17.62 9.64 -25.93
CA GLY A 663 17.96 10.47 -27.09
C GLY A 663 19.23 11.31 -26.95
N PRO A 664 19.42 12.34 -27.79
CA PRO A 664 20.68 13.08 -27.92
C PRO A 664 21.07 13.85 -26.66
N GLN A 665 20.10 14.51 -26.02
CA GLN A 665 20.32 15.31 -24.80
C GLN A 665 20.87 14.45 -23.66
N PHE A 666 20.34 13.24 -23.53
CA PHE A 666 20.84 12.25 -22.57
C PHE A 666 22.29 11.86 -22.84
N ALA A 667 22.70 11.68 -24.11
CA ALA A 667 24.08 11.41 -24.44
C ALA A 667 25.02 12.56 -24.03
N ILE A 668 24.57 13.81 -24.12
CA ILE A 668 25.35 14.98 -23.66
C ILE A 668 25.51 14.94 -22.14
N PHE A 669 24.41 14.70 -21.41
CA PHE A 669 24.44 14.51 -19.96
C PHE A 669 25.41 13.40 -19.54
N LEU A 670 25.37 12.25 -20.21
CA LEU A 670 26.22 11.09 -19.90
C LEU A 670 27.70 11.37 -20.12
N LYS A 671 28.07 12.16 -21.13
CA LYS A 671 29.47 12.57 -21.36
C LYS A 671 30.03 13.44 -20.24
N ARG A 672 29.16 14.07 -19.44
CA ARG A 672 29.53 14.88 -18.28
C ARG A 672 29.58 14.06 -16.99
N CYS A 673 29.11 12.82 -17.01
CA CYS A 673 29.25 11.91 -15.87
C CYS A 673 30.69 11.40 -15.79
N GLU A 674 31.36 11.64 -14.66
CA GLU A 674 32.76 11.24 -14.48
C GLU A 674 32.89 9.75 -14.14
N LYS A 675 33.91 9.10 -14.72
CA LYS A 675 34.26 7.68 -14.48
C LYS A 675 33.19 6.67 -14.94
N LEU A 676 32.22 7.08 -15.76
CA LEU A 676 31.24 6.19 -16.38
C LEU A 676 31.94 5.25 -17.37
N GLU A 677 31.97 3.97 -17.04
CA GLU A 677 32.64 2.92 -17.82
C GLU A 677 31.65 2.20 -18.74
N GLU A 678 30.44 1.90 -18.23
CA GLU A 678 29.45 1.13 -18.97
C GLU A 678 28.00 1.59 -18.71
N ILE A 679 27.23 1.69 -19.80
CA ILE A 679 25.76 1.87 -19.79
C ILE A 679 25.10 0.54 -20.09
N ARG A 680 24.25 0.07 -19.19
CA ARG A 680 23.49 -1.19 -19.28
C ARG A 680 22.02 -0.88 -19.55
N ILE A 681 21.57 -1.20 -20.76
CA ILE A 681 20.19 -0.99 -21.21
C ILE A 681 19.40 -2.28 -21.04
N TYR A 682 18.29 -2.25 -20.30
CA TYR A 682 17.40 -3.39 -20.13
C TYR A 682 16.05 -3.12 -20.81
N THR A 683 15.64 -3.92 -21.77
CA THR A 683 14.37 -3.69 -22.45
C THR A 683 13.71 -4.98 -22.90
N GLU A 684 12.37 -5.00 -22.82
CA GLU A 684 11.52 -6.08 -23.36
C GLU A 684 11.03 -5.74 -24.78
N TYR A 685 11.28 -4.51 -25.26
CA TYR A 685 10.86 -4.02 -26.56
C TYR A 685 12.02 -4.08 -27.58
N LEU A 686 11.69 -3.98 -28.88
CA LEU A 686 12.68 -3.97 -29.96
C LEU A 686 13.81 -2.95 -29.68
N PRO A 687 15.09 -3.34 -29.83
CA PRO A 687 16.21 -2.48 -29.46
C PRO A 687 16.26 -1.19 -30.27
N TYR A 688 16.69 -0.11 -29.60
CA TYR A 688 17.09 1.13 -30.27
C TYR A 688 18.20 0.86 -31.29
N GLN A 689 18.15 1.58 -32.41
CA GLN A 689 19.18 1.50 -33.46
C GLN A 689 20.55 1.86 -32.84
N PRO A 690 21.52 0.93 -32.81
CA PRO A 690 22.83 1.15 -32.19
C PRO A 690 23.59 2.30 -32.87
N SER A 691 23.35 2.52 -34.17
CA SER A 691 23.89 3.65 -34.92
C SER A 691 23.47 5.01 -34.35
N GLY A 692 22.25 5.15 -33.83
CA GLY A 692 21.79 6.39 -33.20
C GLY A 692 22.49 6.67 -31.87
N ILE A 693 22.65 5.63 -31.05
CA ILE A 693 23.38 5.73 -29.76
C ILE A 693 24.84 6.07 -30.03
N GLN A 694 25.49 5.35 -30.95
CA GLN A 694 26.89 5.59 -31.31
C GLN A 694 27.10 6.97 -31.96
N GLN A 695 26.16 7.45 -32.78
CA GLN A 695 26.22 8.80 -33.36
C GLN A 695 26.24 9.87 -32.26
N HIS A 696 25.42 9.73 -31.22
CA HIS A 696 25.35 10.71 -30.15
C HIS A 696 26.50 10.60 -29.14
N LEU A 697 26.92 9.38 -28.78
CA LEU A 697 28.09 9.17 -27.91
C LEU A 697 29.41 9.50 -28.63
N GLY A 698 29.49 9.32 -29.95
CA GLY A 698 30.68 9.57 -30.75
C GLY A 698 31.82 8.61 -30.39
N LYS A 699 33.06 9.13 -30.28
CA LYS A 699 34.25 8.37 -29.88
C LYS A 699 34.39 8.18 -28.35
N CYS A 700 33.31 8.38 -27.60
CA CYS A 700 33.35 8.25 -26.15
C CYS A 700 33.68 6.80 -25.75
N PRO A 701 34.64 6.56 -24.84
CA PRO A 701 35.07 5.20 -24.48
C PRO A 701 34.07 4.44 -23.59
N ILE A 702 32.83 4.91 -23.48
CA ILE A 702 31.78 4.29 -22.68
C ILE A 702 31.29 3.04 -23.39
N LYS A 703 31.39 1.89 -22.70
CA LYS A 703 30.81 0.63 -23.17
C LYS A 703 29.29 0.72 -23.11
N VAL A 704 28.59 0.24 -24.14
CA VAL A 704 27.12 0.14 -24.11
C VAL A 704 26.73 -1.32 -24.27
N THR A 705 26.00 -1.85 -23.29
CA THR A 705 25.43 -3.19 -23.32
C THR A 705 23.90 -3.14 -23.28
N LEU A 706 23.29 -4.14 -23.89
CA LEU A 706 21.86 -4.31 -24.00
C LEU A 706 21.47 -5.70 -23.53
N ASN A 707 20.58 -5.77 -22.56
CA ASN A 707 19.91 -7.01 -22.18
C ASN A 707 18.50 -7.00 -22.78
N PHE A 708 18.27 -7.91 -23.74
CA PHE A 708 17.01 -8.08 -24.44
C PHE A 708 16.63 -9.57 -24.45
N ASN A 709 15.44 -9.91 -23.95
CA ASN A 709 14.97 -11.29 -23.82
C ASN A 709 15.97 -12.24 -23.13
N MET A 710 16.58 -11.76 -22.04
CA MET A 710 17.64 -12.47 -21.29
C MET A 710 18.93 -12.76 -22.08
N GLN A 711 19.08 -12.19 -23.27
CA GLN A 711 20.32 -12.26 -24.05
C GLN A 711 21.07 -10.93 -23.93
N LEU A 712 22.37 -11.01 -23.65
CA LEU A 712 23.26 -9.85 -23.58
C LEU A 712 23.85 -9.55 -24.95
N TYR A 713 23.89 -8.26 -25.28
CA TYR A 713 24.51 -7.70 -26.48
C TYR A 713 25.45 -6.56 -26.09
N GLU A 714 26.49 -6.34 -26.89
CA GLU A 714 27.46 -5.26 -26.76
C GLU A 714 27.48 -4.44 -28.05
N MET A 715 27.49 -3.10 -27.92
CA MET A 715 27.54 -2.22 -29.07
C MET A 715 28.98 -2.13 -29.60
N ARG A 716 29.21 -2.55 -30.85
CA ARG A 716 30.51 -2.49 -31.53
C ARG A 716 30.33 -2.00 -32.96
N ASN A 717 31.17 -1.04 -33.38
CA ASN A 717 31.12 -0.47 -34.73
C ASN A 717 29.73 -0.02 -35.22
N GLY A 718 28.84 0.37 -34.28
CA GLY A 718 27.48 0.81 -34.60
C GLY A 718 26.48 -0.31 -34.81
N GLU A 719 26.83 -1.54 -34.40
CA GLU A 719 25.99 -2.73 -34.46
C GLU A 719 25.91 -3.39 -33.07
N TRP A 720 24.83 -4.14 -32.84
CA TRP A 720 24.68 -4.98 -31.65
C TRP A 720 25.32 -6.34 -31.92
N GLU A 721 26.37 -6.68 -31.18
CA GLU A 721 27.01 -7.99 -31.21
C GLU A 721 26.56 -8.81 -29.99
N CYS A 722 26.12 -10.06 -30.22
CA CYS A 722 25.69 -10.94 -29.15
C CYS A 722 26.86 -11.33 -28.24
N VAL A 723 26.64 -11.34 -26.93
CA VAL A 723 27.65 -11.71 -25.92
C VAL A 723 27.34 -13.09 -25.37
N HIS A 724 28.21 -14.06 -25.66
CA HIS A 724 28.11 -15.44 -25.19
C HIS A 724 28.98 -15.63 -23.94
N GLN A 725 28.42 -15.25 -22.78
CA GLN A 725 29.18 -15.15 -21.51
C GLN A 725 29.88 -16.44 -21.06
N LYS A 726 29.31 -17.60 -21.38
CA LYS A 726 29.79 -18.92 -20.94
C LYS A 726 30.68 -19.62 -21.97
N ASP A 727 30.86 -19.01 -23.14
CA ASP A 727 31.54 -19.65 -24.25
C ASP A 727 33.00 -19.23 -24.30
N ILE A 728 33.87 -20.23 -24.46
CA ILE A 728 35.32 -20.06 -24.56
C ILE A 728 35.76 -20.50 -25.95
N CYS A 729 36.48 -19.63 -26.66
CA CYS A 729 37.09 -19.99 -27.93
C CYS A 729 38.22 -20.99 -27.67
N GLN A 730 38.06 -22.22 -28.16
CA GLN A 730 39.04 -23.29 -27.96
C GLN A 730 40.37 -23.07 -28.70
N ALA A 731 40.41 -22.16 -29.68
CA ALA A 731 41.63 -21.87 -30.43
C ALA A 731 42.49 -20.76 -29.84
N CYS A 732 41.89 -19.76 -29.18
CA CYS A 732 42.63 -18.62 -28.63
C CYS A 732 42.35 -18.34 -27.14
N GLY A 733 41.51 -19.14 -26.50
CA GLY A 733 41.11 -18.97 -25.11
C GLY A 733 40.18 -17.78 -24.84
N THR A 734 39.78 -17.02 -25.86
CA THR A 734 38.95 -15.82 -25.65
C THR A 734 37.59 -16.18 -25.05
N THR A 735 37.26 -15.53 -23.93
CA THR A 735 35.97 -15.58 -23.25
C THR A 735 35.68 -14.22 -22.60
N PRO A 736 34.45 -13.70 -22.66
CA PRO A 736 33.31 -14.25 -23.41
C PRO A 736 33.50 -14.12 -24.93
N ILE A 737 32.88 -15.00 -25.73
CA ILE A 737 32.86 -14.82 -27.20
C ILE A 737 31.81 -13.76 -27.53
N ILE A 738 32.19 -12.76 -28.34
CA ILE A 738 31.33 -11.65 -28.76
C ILE A 738 31.17 -11.71 -30.28
N GLY A 739 29.94 -11.53 -30.76
CA GLY A 739 29.59 -11.66 -32.18
C GLY A 739 29.29 -13.10 -32.58
N LEU A 740 29.61 -13.47 -33.82
CA LEU A 740 29.37 -14.82 -34.32
C LEU A 740 30.34 -15.82 -33.69
N HIS A 741 29.79 -16.84 -33.02
CA HIS A 741 30.54 -18.00 -32.54
C HIS A 741 30.19 -19.25 -33.35
N TRP A 742 31.15 -20.16 -33.48
CA TRP A 742 31.09 -21.28 -34.41
C TRP A 742 31.31 -22.59 -33.68
N LYS A 743 30.46 -23.58 -33.95
CA LYS A 743 30.55 -24.92 -33.37
C LYS A 743 31.07 -25.91 -34.40
N CYS A 744 31.98 -26.77 -33.96
CA CYS A 744 32.42 -27.92 -34.76
C CYS A 744 31.36 -29.01 -34.77
N LYS A 745 31.07 -29.57 -35.95
CA LYS A 745 30.14 -30.70 -36.10
C LYS A 745 30.76 -32.03 -35.66
N THR A 746 32.08 -32.15 -35.75
CA THR A 746 32.81 -33.40 -35.49
C THR A 746 33.35 -33.46 -34.07
N CYS A 747 33.84 -32.34 -33.53
CA CYS A 747 34.38 -32.28 -32.17
C CYS A 747 33.30 -31.86 -31.17
N SER A 748 33.03 -32.73 -30.20
CA SER A 748 32.19 -32.42 -29.05
C SER A 748 32.78 -31.25 -28.25
N ASN A 749 31.99 -30.18 -28.10
CA ASN A 749 32.28 -28.97 -27.32
C ASN A 749 33.34 -27.99 -27.87
N SER A 750 33.74 -28.09 -29.14
CA SER A 750 34.64 -27.09 -29.72
C SER A 750 33.91 -25.86 -30.25
N LEU A 751 34.03 -24.75 -29.53
CA LEU A 751 33.54 -23.41 -29.90
C LEU A 751 34.70 -22.52 -30.37
N PHE A 752 34.47 -21.71 -31.41
CA PHE A 752 35.47 -20.82 -31.99
C PHE A 752 34.89 -19.41 -32.18
N CYS A 753 35.68 -18.39 -31.86
CA CYS A 753 35.35 -17.01 -32.18
C CYS A 753 35.57 -16.72 -33.68
N GLU A 754 34.91 -15.69 -34.18
CA GLU A 754 34.97 -15.28 -35.59
C GLU A 754 36.40 -15.03 -36.08
N SER A 755 37.27 -14.38 -35.29
CA SER A 755 38.65 -14.12 -35.69
C SER A 755 39.49 -15.39 -35.86
N CYS A 756 39.33 -16.38 -34.97
CA CYS A 756 39.98 -17.68 -35.09
C CYS A 756 39.45 -18.48 -36.28
N MET A 757 38.16 -18.34 -36.57
CA MET A 757 37.55 -18.93 -37.76
C MET A 757 38.12 -18.33 -39.04
N MET A 758 38.27 -17.00 -39.10
CA MET A 758 38.83 -16.29 -40.25
C MET A 758 40.31 -16.59 -40.46
N ARG A 759 41.08 -16.80 -39.38
CA ARG A 759 42.47 -17.28 -39.44
C ARG A 759 42.57 -18.76 -39.82
N GLY A 760 41.44 -19.47 -39.81
CA GLY A 760 41.36 -20.84 -40.26
C GLY A 760 41.94 -21.84 -39.27
N ASN A 761 41.82 -21.57 -37.97
CA ASN A 761 42.04 -22.58 -36.95
C ASN A 761 40.96 -23.67 -37.08
N HIS A 762 41.33 -24.94 -36.89
CA HIS A 762 40.43 -26.10 -36.98
C HIS A 762 39.82 -26.38 -38.37
N LYS A 763 40.60 -26.16 -39.46
CA LYS A 763 40.19 -26.29 -40.88
C LYS A 763 39.58 -27.64 -41.26
N ASP A 764 40.01 -28.72 -40.64
CA ASP A 764 39.75 -30.09 -41.08
C ASP A 764 38.32 -30.58 -40.81
N HIS A 765 37.54 -29.84 -40.03
CA HIS A 765 36.16 -30.20 -39.69
C HIS A 765 35.12 -29.19 -40.19
N LYS A 766 33.96 -29.71 -40.59
CA LYS A 766 32.76 -28.92 -40.91
C LYS A 766 32.28 -28.20 -39.64
N ARG A 767 32.14 -26.88 -39.75
CA ARG A 767 31.73 -25.97 -38.67
C ARG A 767 30.53 -25.15 -39.12
N PHE A 768 29.67 -24.79 -38.18
CA PHE A 768 28.47 -23.99 -38.45
C PHE A 768 28.37 -22.83 -37.45
N PRO A 769 27.84 -21.67 -37.88
CA PRO A 769 27.61 -20.55 -36.97
C PRO A 769 26.46 -20.94 -36.04
N VAL A 770 26.63 -20.67 -34.76
CA VAL A 770 25.54 -20.72 -33.79
C VAL A 770 24.97 -19.31 -33.74
N THR A 771 23.79 -19.10 -34.31
CA THR A 771 23.20 -17.76 -34.46
C THR A 771 22.48 -17.35 -33.18
N GLY A 772 22.97 -16.28 -32.55
CA GLY A 772 22.27 -15.54 -31.51
C GLY A 772 22.15 -14.04 -31.82
N SER A 773 22.28 -13.63 -33.09
CA SER A 773 22.39 -12.22 -33.47
C SER A 773 21.03 -11.54 -33.61
N LEU A 774 20.88 -10.36 -33.00
CA LEU A 774 19.75 -9.44 -33.21
C LEU A 774 19.57 -9.02 -34.69
N ILE A 775 20.58 -9.25 -35.53
CA ILE A 775 20.54 -9.01 -36.98
C ILE A 775 19.41 -9.79 -37.67
N ASP A 776 19.01 -10.94 -37.12
CA ASP A 776 17.90 -11.75 -37.66
C ASP A 776 16.50 -11.22 -37.26
N LEU A 777 16.43 -10.28 -36.31
CA LEU A 777 15.17 -9.72 -35.76
C LEU A 777 14.96 -8.22 -36.08
N MET A 778 15.98 -7.50 -36.58
CA MET A 778 15.83 -6.12 -37.03
C MET A 778 15.51 -6.07 -38.54
N PRO A 779 14.50 -5.30 -39.00
CA PRO A 779 14.25 -5.16 -40.43
C PRO A 779 15.48 -4.54 -41.10
N LEU A 780 16.12 -5.31 -42.00
CA LEU A 780 17.27 -4.88 -42.79
C LEU A 780 16.96 -3.55 -43.51
N ASN A 781 17.77 -2.54 -43.19
CA ASN A 781 17.72 -1.22 -43.80
C ASN A 781 17.92 -1.36 -45.34
N PRO A 782 17.04 -0.82 -46.21
CA PRO A 782 17.10 -0.97 -47.67
C PRO A 782 18.37 -0.41 -48.36
N SER A 783 19.32 0.13 -47.62
CA SER A 783 20.40 0.99 -48.13
C SER A 783 21.79 0.31 -48.21
N ARG A 784 21.94 -0.98 -47.87
CA ARG A 784 23.23 -1.69 -48.05
C ARG A 784 23.46 -2.05 -49.52
N LYS A 785 24.43 -1.40 -50.17
CA LYS A 785 24.88 -1.68 -51.56
C LYS A 785 25.62 -3.03 -51.62
N ILE A 786 25.02 -4.04 -52.25
CA ILE A 786 25.57 -5.40 -52.35
C ILE A 786 26.48 -5.54 -53.58
N LEU A 787 27.67 -6.12 -53.39
CA LEU A 787 28.73 -6.27 -54.40
C LEU A 787 28.76 -7.69 -54.99
N CYS A 788 29.25 -7.85 -56.22
CA CYS A 788 29.54 -9.17 -56.77
C CYS A 788 30.89 -9.66 -56.25
N ASN A 789 30.92 -10.82 -55.59
CA ASN A 789 32.14 -11.35 -54.99
C ASN A 789 33.21 -11.75 -56.01
N LYS A 790 32.86 -11.91 -57.30
CA LYS A 790 33.82 -12.28 -58.35
C LYS A 790 34.37 -11.08 -59.12
N CYS A 791 33.51 -10.21 -59.66
CA CYS A 791 33.94 -9.06 -60.47
C CYS A 791 33.87 -7.71 -59.74
N GLN A 792 33.50 -7.71 -58.45
CA GLN A 792 33.36 -6.51 -57.60
C GLN A 792 32.34 -5.47 -58.11
N LEU A 793 31.48 -5.85 -59.06
CA LEU A 793 30.42 -5.00 -59.59
C LEU A 793 29.47 -4.55 -58.46
N ARG A 794 29.27 -3.24 -58.35
CA ARG A 794 28.39 -2.63 -57.32
C ARG A 794 26.92 -2.80 -57.69
N ASN A 795 26.05 -2.92 -56.69
CA ASN A 795 24.59 -3.03 -56.83
C ASN A 795 24.14 -4.23 -57.65
N VAL A 796 24.48 -5.44 -57.18
CA VAL A 796 23.96 -6.74 -57.69
C VAL A 796 22.44 -6.91 -57.46
N GLY A 797 21.74 -5.83 -57.13
CA GLY A 797 20.44 -5.79 -56.44
C GLY A 797 19.18 -5.79 -57.31
N ARG A 798 19.26 -6.07 -58.62
CA ARG A 798 18.05 -6.24 -59.45
C ARG A 798 17.95 -7.56 -60.22
N SER A 799 19.05 -8.30 -60.35
CA SER A 799 19.04 -9.59 -61.05
C SER A 799 20.26 -10.45 -60.69
N GLY A 800 20.78 -10.26 -59.47
CA GLY A 800 21.90 -11.04 -58.96
C GLY A 800 21.50 -12.39 -58.39
N PHE A 801 22.50 -13.22 -58.11
CA PHE A 801 22.35 -14.53 -57.48
C PHE A 801 23.06 -14.56 -56.13
N GLN A 802 22.49 -15.30 -55.19
CA GLN A 802 23.12 -15.62 -53.91
C GLN A 802 23.40 -17.12 -53.83
N CYS A 803 24.52 -17.50 -53.24
CA CYS A 803 24.81 -18.89 -52.94
C CYS A 803 23.91 -19.42 -51.82
N LYS A 804 23.32 -20.60 -52.02
CA LYS A 804 22.49 -21.29 -51.02
C LYS A 804 23.30 -21.88 -49.87
N VAL A 805 24.61 -22.05 -50.05
CA VAL A 805 25.51 -22.72 -49.10
C VAL A 805 26.45 -21.73 -48.41
N CYS A 806 26.90 -20.68 -49.11
CA CYS A 806 27.79 -19.65 -48.58
C CYS A 806 26.99 -18.36 -48.30
N PRO A 807 26.65 -18.06 -47.03
CA PRO A 807 26.00 -16.80 -46.68
C PRO A 807 26.87 -15.63 -47.12
N TYR A 808 26.27 -14.61 -47.74
CA TYR A 808 26.94 -13.40 -48.25
C TYR A 808 27.83 -13.56 -49.50
N TYR A 809 27.80 -14.71 -50.19
CA TYR A 809 28.42 -14.86 -51.53
C TYR A 809 27.41 -14.54 -52.64
N PHE A 810 27.62 -13.42 -53.32
CA PHE A 810 26.75 -12.85 -54.35
C PHE A 810 27.44 -12.79 -55.73
N LEU A 811 26.72 -13.19 -56.77
CA LEU A 811 27.18 -13.18 -58.16
C LEU A 811 26.26 -12.32 -59.03
N CYS A 812 26.83 -11.54 -59.94
CA CYS A 812 26.05 -10.92 -61.00
C CYS A 812 25.67 -11.97 -62.07
N ASN A 813 24.71 -11.65 -62.95
CA ASN A 813 24.30 -12.52 -64.04
C ASN A 813 25.48 -12.99 -64.90
N HIS A 814 26.40 -12.08 -65.22
CA HIS A 814 27.56 -12.36 -66.06
C HIS A 814 28.47 -13.42 -65.41
N CYS A 815 28.90 -13.19 -64.16
CA CYS A 815 29.78 -14.14 -63.48
C CYS A 815 29.12 -15.50 -63.22
N LYS A 816 27.79 -15.56 -63.04
CA LYS A 816 27.07 -16.84 -62.98
C LYS A 816 27.16 -17.57 -64.32
N ASN A 817 26.89 -16.88 -65.43
CA ASN A 817 26.82 -17.50 -66.75
C ASN A 817 28.18 -17.98 -67.25
N GLU A 818 29.27 -17.39 -66.77
CA GLU A 818 30.65 -17.88 -66.97
C GLU A 818 30.99 -19.13 -66.13
N GLY A 819 30.06 -19.62 -65.31
CA GLY A 819 30.24 -20.80 -64.49
C GLY A 819 31.03 -20.59 -63.20
N ASN A 820 31.12 -19.36 -62.70
CA ASN A 820 31.75 -19.12 -61.41
C ASN A 820 30.85 -19.63 -60.26
N HIS A 821 31.44 -20.35 -59.31
CA HIS A 821 30.79 -20.86 -58.09
C HIS A 821 29.68 -21.90 -58.35
N GLN A 822 29.87 -22.77 -59.35
CA GLN A 822 28.92 -23.84 -59.70
C GLN A 822 28.87 -25.00 -58.69
N ASP A 823 29.87 -25.15 -57.82
CA ASP A 823 29.91 -26.22 -56.81
C ASP A 823 28.80 -26.08 -55.74
N HIS A 824 28.16 -24.91 -55.66
CA HIS A 824 27.04 -24.64 -54.77
C HIS A 824 25.82 -24.15 -55.55
N GLY A 825 24.63 -24.58 -55.11
CA GLY A 825 23.38 -24.12 -55.72
C GLY A 825 23.21 -22.61 -55.58
N LEU A 826 22.96 -21.91 -56.69
CA LEU A 826 22.71 -20.46 -56.73
C LEU A 826 21.20 -20.17 -56.82
N GLN A 827 20.73 -19.13 -56.13
CA GLN A 827 19.33 -18.66 -56.18
C GLN A 827 19.22 -17.23 -56.70
N SER A 828 18.24 -16.97 -57.58
CA SER A 828 17.95 -15.63 -58.11
C SER A 828 17.34 -14.73 -57.04
N ARG A 829 17.80 -13.48 -56.94
CA ARG A 829 17.20 -12.49 -56.03
C ARG A 829 15.99 -11.84 -56.71
N CYS A 830 14.88 -11.73 -55.98
CA CYS A 830 13.65 -11.03 -56.42
C CYS A 830 13.73 -9.53 -56.09
N ASP A 831 13.25 -8.68 -57.01
CA ASP A 831 13.38 -7.21 -56.99
C ASP A 831 12.75 -6.50 -55.78
N LYS A 832 11.82 -7.16 -55.06
CA LYS A 832 11.15 -6.59 -53.88
C LYS A 832 11.72 -7.01 -52.54
N CYS A 833 12.44 -8.13 -52.49
CA CYS A 833 12.88 -8.75 -51.23
C CYS A 833 14.38 -8.94 -51.12
N PHE A 834 15.12 -8.47 -52.13
CA PHE A 834 16.57 -8.57 -52.17
C PHE A 834 17.03 -10.01 -51.88
N GLY A 835 16.34 -11.03 -52.40
CA GLY A 835 16.82 -12.41 -52.35
C GLY A 835 16.81 -13.12 -50.99
N LEU A 836 16.07 -12.62 -49.99
CA LEU A 836 15.78 -13.35 -48.75
C LEU A 836 14.64 -14.37 -48.93
N ASN A 837 14.66 -15.11 -50.05
CA ASN A 837 13.62 -16.08 -50.44
C ASN A 837 12.19 -15.53 -50.31
N LEU A 838 11.91 -14.43 -51.03
CA LEU A 838 10.54 -13.94 -51.13
C LEU A 838 10.11 -13.73 -52.60
N CYS A 839 9.75 -14.83 -53.26
CA CYS A 839 9.15 -14.83 -54.60
C CYS A 839 7.62 -14.68 -54.49
N LYS A 840 6.82 -15.10 -55.49
CA LYS A 840 5.34 -14.88 -55.56
C LYS A 840 4.61 -15.19 -54.23
N ASP A 841 5.16 -16.12 -53.46
CA ASP A 841 4.78 -16.55 -52.11
C ASP A 841 4.82 -15.46 -51.02
N CYS A 842 5.36 -14.27 -51.30
CA CYS A 842 5.73 -13.31 -50.25
C CYS A 842 5.05 -11.96 -50.37
N GLN A 843 4.15 -11.85 -51.34
CA GLN A 843 3.21 -10.75 -51.43
C GLN A 843 1.90 -11.01 -50.68
N ASP A 844 1.58 -12.26 -50.31
CA ASP A 844 0.32 -12.57 -49.62
C ASP A 844 0.42 -12.49 -48.08
N GLU A 845 1.62 -12.41 -47.50
CA GLU A 845 1.83 -12.47 -46.05
C GLU A 845 2.05 -11.09 -45.40
N VAL A 846 2.71 -10.12 -46.04
CA VAL A 846 3.00 -8.82 -45.39
C VAL A 846 1.71 -7.99 -45.15
N THR A 847 0.68 -8.17 -45.98
CA THR A 847 -0.61 -7.49 -45.79
C THR A 847 -1.58 -8.24 -44.86
N ARG A 848 -1.32 -9.52 -44.54
CA ARG A 848 -2.10 -10.31 -43.57
C ARG A 848 -1.52 -10.26 -42.16
N THR A 849 -0.20 -10.15 -42.00
CA THR A 849 0.46 -10.32 -40.68
C THR A 849 0.35 -9.11 -39.74
N LYS A 850 -0.07 -7.92 -40.20
CA LYS A 850 -0.34 -6.78 -39.30
C LYS A 850 -1.74 -6.77 -38.66
N LYS A 851 -2.65 -7.67 -39.09
CA LYS A 851 -3.99 -7.81 -38.47
C LYS A 851 -4.26 -9.18 -37.84
N SER A 852 -3.41 -10.18 -38.05
CA SER A 852 -3.66 -11.56 -37.61
C SER A 852 -2.97 -12.01 -36.31
N LEU A 853 -2.16 -11.17 -35.66
CA LEU A 853 -1.44 -11.53 -34.42
C LEU A 853 -2.20 -11.24 -33.12
N ALA A 854 -3.39 -10.64 -33.16
CA ALA A 854 -4.13 -10.26 -31.95
C ALA A 854 -5.21 -11.26 -31.47
N LEU A 855 -5.38 -12.43 -32.11
CA LEU A 855 -6.60 -13.25 -31.88
C LEU A 855 -6.39 -14.70 -31.39
N TYR A 856 -5.16 -15.16 -31.15
CA TYR A 856 -4.89 -16.50 -30.58
C TYR A 856 -3.84 -16.55 -29.47
N GLU A 857 -3.27 -15.42 -29.03
CA GLU A 857 -2.19 -15.37 -28.01
C GLU A 857 -2.60 -15.86 -26.61
N HIS A 858 -3.87 -16.18 -26.37
CA HIS A 858 -4.34 -16.57 -25.03
C HIS A 858 -5.09 -17.91 -24.97
N MET A 859 -5.17 -18.67 -26.08
CA MET A 859 -5.92 -19.95 -26.08
C MET A 859 -4.99 -21.16 -26.13
N LYS A 860 -4.90 -21.87 -25.00
CA LYS A 860 -4.09 -23.08 -24.82
C LYS A 860 -4.91 -24.35 -25.06
N CYS A 861 -4.27 -25.35 -25.66
CA CYS A 861 -4.80 -26.71 -25.76
C CYS A 861 -4.95 -27.29 -24.36
N SER A 862 -6.14 -27.74 -23.99
CA SER A 862 -6.45 -28.34 -22.68
C SER A 862 -5.63 -29.60 -22.39
N ASN A 863 -5.03 -30.23 -23.41
CA ASN A 863 -4.23 -31.45 -23.24
C ASN A 863 -2.72 -31.17 -23.18
N CYS A 864 -2.14 -30.44 -24.14
CA CYS A 864 -0.69 -30.19 -24.18
C CYS A 864 -0.27 -28.82 -23.63
N ASN A 865 -1.24 -27.99 -23.22
CA ASN A 865 -1.07 -26.64 -22.70
C ASN A 865 -0.32 -25.65 -23.62
N ASN A 866 -0.09 -26.02 -24.87
CA ASN A 866 0.50 -25.16 -25.90
C ASN A 866 -0.57 -24.30 -26.58
N TYR A 867 -0.18 -23.12 -27.06
CA TYR A 867 -1.06 -22.23 -27.80
C TYR A 867 -1.53 -22.86 -29.12
N ILE A 868 -2.83 -22.76 -29.41
CA ILE A 868 -3.43 -23.35 -30.62
C ILE A 868 -3.23 -22.39 -31.78
N GLN A 869 -2.40 -22.77 -32.76
CA GLN A 869 -1.93 -21.84 -33.79
C GLN A 869 -2.77 -21.77 -35.07
N ARG A 870 -3.60 -22.78 -35.39
CA ARG A 870 -4.30 -22.85 -36.70
C ARG A 870 -5.72 -23.40 -36.64
N THR A 871 -5.88 -24.63 -36.17
CA THR A 871 -7.17 -25.33 -36.14
C THR A 871 -7.46 -25.78 -34.71
N MET A 872 -8.64 -25.39 -34.23
CA MET A 872 -9.10 -25.68 -32.87
C MET A 872 -10.30 -26.62 -32.93
N PHE A 873 -10.30 -27.60 -32.04
CA PHE A 873 -11.42 -28.49 -31.81
C PHE A 873 -11.93 -28.28 -30.41
N TYR A 874 -13.22 -28.02 -30.25
CA TYR A 874 -13.83 -27.93 -28.92
C TYR A 874 -14.82 -29.08 -28.75
N CYS A 875 -14.99 -29.50 -27.50
CA CYS A 875 -16.03 -30.44 -27.11
C CYS A 875 -17.37 -29.71 -27.07
N LYS A 876 -18.40 -30.24 -27.73
CA LYS A 876 -19.74 -29.62 -27.68
C LYS A 876 -20.36 -29.66 -26.29
N GLU A 877 -19.95 -30.62 -25.46
CA GLU A 877 -20.56 -30.91 -24.16
C GLU A 877 -19.70 -30.40 -22.98
N CYS A 878 -18.37 -30.42 -23.09
CA CYS A 878 -17.46 -29.94 -22.05
C CYS A 878 -17.06 -28.47 -22.29
N LYS A 879 -17.73 -27.53 -21.60
CA LYS A 879 -17.43 -26.10 -21.68
C LYS A 879 -15.97 -25.81 -21.33
N GLY A 880 -15.26 -25.17 -22.26
CA GLY A 880 -13.85 -24.76 -22.09
C GLY A 880 -12.80 -25.78 -22.52
N TYR A 881 -13.20 -27.02 -22.85
CA TYR A 881 -12.25 -28.05 -23.30
C TYR A 881 -11.92 -27.92 -24.79
N LYS A 882 -10.65 -27.62 -25.11
CA LYS A 882 -10.16 -27.25 -26.45
C LYS A 882 -8.90 -28.03 -26.79
N LEU A 883 -8.84 -28.65 -27.97
CA LEU A 883 -7.72 -29.45 -28.46
C LEU A 883 -7.10 -28.81 -29.71
N CYS A 884 -5.77 -28.87 -29.79
CA CYS A 884 -5.04 -28.53 -31.00
C CYS A 884 -5.07 -29.70 -32.00
N GLN A 885 -4.81 -29.38 -33.27
CA GLN A 885 -4.77 -30.35 -34.36
C GLN A 885 -3.87 -31.55 -34.06
N SER A 886 -2.65 -31.31 -33.55
CA SER A 886 -1.70 -32.39 -33.25
C SER A 886 -2.23 -33.35 -32.19
N CYS A 887 -2.78 -32.84 -31.08
CA CYS A 887 -3.37 -33.67 -30.02
C CYS A 887 -4.61 -34.45 -30.48
N LYS A 888 -5.38 -33.90 -31.43
CA LYS A 888 -6.50 -34.64 -32.05
C LYS A 888 -6.02 -35.77 -32.94
N THR A 889 -5.01 -35.52 -33.78
CA THR A 889 -4.44 -36.56 -34.68
C THR A 889 -3.67 -37.66 -33.95
N THR A 890 -3.13 -37.40 -32.75
CA THR A 890 -2.43 -38.41 -31.94
C THR A 890 -3.37 -39.32 -31.14
N GLY A 891 -4.69 -39.26 -31.37
CA GLY A 891 -5.64 -40.25 -30.82
C GLY A 891 -6.14 -39.98 -29.40
N VAL A 892 -6.02 -38.75 -28.89
CA VAL A 892 -6.65 -38.37 -27.61
C VAL A 892 -8.15 -38.13 -27.87
N GLN A 893 -8.96 -39.19 -27.83
CA GLN A 893 -10.42 -39.06 -27.90
C GLN A 893 -10.97 -38.75 -26.51
N PRO A 894 -11.59 -37.57 -26.27
CA PRO A 894 -12.57 -37.46 -25.21
C PRO A 894 -13.82 -38.25 -25.61
N CYS A 895 -14.54 -38.77 -24.62
CA CYS A 895 -15.75 -39.57 -24.76
C CYS A 895 -16.96 -38.86 -25.44
N HIS A 896 -16.79 -37.64 -25.96
CA HIS A 896 -17.86 -36.76 -26.47
C HIS A 896 -17.54 -36.15 -27.85
N GLU A 897 -18.58 -35.71 -28.56
CA GLU A 897 -18.50 -35.20 -29.94
C GLU A 897 -17.74 -33.86 -30.06
N GLN A 898 -16.88 -33.72 -31.09
CA GLN A 898 -16.02 -32.55 -31.31
C GLN A 898 -16.30 -31.83 -32.63
N GLN A 899 -16.25 -30.49 -32.61
CA GLN A 899 -16.46 -29.64 -33.80
C GLN A 899 -15.20 -28.86 -34.21
N GLN A 900 -14.98 -28.67 -35.52
CA GLN A 900 -13.80 -28.00 -36.11
C GLN A 900 -14.11 -26.57 -36.58
N LEU A 901 -13.16 -25.65 -36.38
CA LEU A 901 -13.21 -24.28 -36.92
C LEU A 901 -11.94 -23.99 -37.76
N THR A 902 -12.10 -23.39 -38.96
CA THR A 902 -11.00 -23.03 -39.88
C THR A 902 -11.11 -21.58 -40.39
N GLN A 903 -9.98 -21.02 -40.82
CA GLN A 903 -9.71 -19.58 -40.97
C GLN A 903 -10.44 -18.81 -42.09
N HIS A 904 -11.42 -19.38 -42.79
CA HIS A 904 -12.08 -18.73 -43.94
C HIS A 904 -13.32 -17.87 -43.60
N ASP A 905 -13.74 -17.80 -42.34
CA ASP A 905 -15.04 -17.20 -41.99
C ASP A 905 -15.00 -15.75 -41.46
N ARG A 906 -13.88 -14.99 -41.56
CA ARG A 906 -13.78 -13.66 -40.89
C ARG A 906 -12.92 -12.56 -41.56
N THR A 907 -13.07 -12.27 -42.86
CA THR A 907 -12.35 -11.11 -43.48
C THR A 907 -13.24 -10.17 -44.32
N GLU A 908 -14.41 -9.78 -43.83
CA GLU A 908 -15.23 -8.70 -44.43
C GLU A 908 -15.79 -7.75 -43.35
N ASP A 909 -14.94 -7.13 -42.52
CA ASP A 909 -15.40 -6.27 -41.41
C ASP A 909 -14.62 -4.96 -41.31
N SER A 910 -15.11 -3.91 -41.97
CA SER A 910 -14.77 -2.50 -41.67
C SER A 910 -16.01 -1.65 -41.91
N GLY A 911 -16.51 -1.01 -40.85
CA GLY A 911 -17.89 -0.53 -40.67
C GLY A 911 -18.34 0.73 -41.42
N ASP A 912 -17.80 1.04 -42.61
CA ASP A 912 -18.35 2.10 -43.47
C ASP A 912 -18.68 1.52 -44.85
N VAL A 913 -19.95 1.17 -45.05
CA VAL A 913 -20.47 0.63 -46.31
C VAL A 913 -21.54 1.58 -46.85
N GLU A 914 -21.20 2.37 -47.86
CA GLU A 914 -22.13 3.31 -48.51
C GLU A 914 -22.84 2.70 -49.71
N CYS A 915 -24.12 3.05 -49.87
CA CYS A 915 -24.87 2.77 -51.09
C CYS A 915 -24.36 3.68 -52.22
N HIS A 916 -23.83 3.11 -53.30
CA HIS A 916 -23.27 3.89 -54.41
C HIS A 916 -24.32 4.62 -55.26
N HIS A 917 -25.62 4.39 -55.03
CA HIS A 917 -26.69 5.09 -55.75
C HIS A 917 -27.23 6.29 -54.96
N CYS A 918 -27.56 6.11 -53.69
CA CYS A 918 -28.12 7.17 -52.85
C CYS A 918 -27.09 7.82 -51.91
N ASN A 919 -25.83 7.39 -51.97
CA ASN A 919 -24.70 7.85 -51.14
C ASN A 919 -25.00 7.85 -49.63
N THR A 920 -25.88 6.96 -49.18
CA THR A 920 -26.25 6.82 -47.78
C THR A 920 -25.46 5.67 -47.16
N ASN A 921 -24.95 5.87 -45.94
CA ASN A 921 -24.34 4.80 -45.15
C ASN A 921 -25.36 3.71 -44.84
N ILE A 922 -24.99 2.46 -45.09
CA ILE A 922 -25.84 1.29 -44.91
C ILE A 922 -25.47 0.62 -43.58
N LEU A 923 -26.42 0.61 -42.65
CA LEU A 923 -26.33 -0.15 -41.41
C LEU A 923 -27.07 -1.49 -41.58
N GLY A 924 -26.40 -2.60 -41.26
CA GLY A 924 -26.95 -3.95 -41.42
C GLY A 924 -26.72 -4.58 -42.80
N VAL A 925 -27.79 -5.00 -43.47
CA VAL A 925 -27.72 -5.78 -44.72
C VAL A 925 -27.49 -4.86 -45.94
N PHE A 926 -26.54 -5.22 -46.79
CA PHE A 926 -26.26 -4.55 -48.06
C PHE A 926 -26.04 -5.54 -49.20
N PHE A 927 -26.22 -5.07 -50.44
CA PHE A 927 -26.18 -5.90 -51.63
C PHE A 927 -25.00 -5.49 -52.51
N LYS A 928 -24.11 -6.45 -52.79
CA LYS A 928 -22.92 -6.22 -53.61
C LYS A 928 -23.05 -6.90 -54.98
N CYS A 929 -22.91 -6.13 -56.05
CA CYS A 929 -22.94 -6.62 -57.42
C CYS A 929 -21.77 -7.58 -57.67
N ARG A 930 -22.07 -8.75 -58.23
CA ARG A 930 -21.07 -9.80 -58.50
C ARG A 930 -20.21 -9.48 -59.73
N SER A 931 -20.76 -8.74 -60.69
CA SER A 931 -20.17 -8.55 -62.02
C SER A 931 -19.33 -7.27 -62.14
N CYS A 932 -19.62 -6.23 -61.36
CA CYS A 932 -18.93 -4.95 -61.45
C CYS A 932 -17.70 -4.93 -60.52
N ARG A 933 -16.50 -5.29 -61.01
CA ARG A 933 -15.20 -5.06 -60.32
C ARG A 933 -14.12 -4.63 -61.32
N GLY A 934 -13.23 -3.73 -60.91
CA GLY A 934 -12.03 -3.32 -61.66
C GLY A 934 -12.13 -1.99 -62.41
N GLU A 935 -11.00 -1.55 -62.99
CA GLU A 935 -10.77 -0.19 -63.54
C GLU A 935 -11.82 0.30 -64.55
N LYS A 936 -12.56 -0.62 -65.19
CA LYS A 936 -13.59 -0.29 -66.19
C LYS A 936 -14.85 0.38 -65.60
N TYR A 937 -15.13 0.23 -64.30
CA TYR A 937 -16.37 0.71 -63.67
C TYR A 937 -16.15 1.64 -62.46
N LYS A 938 -14.98 2.29 -62.33
CA LYS A 938 -14.59 3.23 -61.24
C LYS A 938 -14.64 2.71 -59.78
N TYR A 939 -15.23 1.56 -59.49
CA TYR A 939 -15.32 1.02 -58.11
C TYR A 939 -14.41 -0.19 -57.91
N THR A 940 -13.27 0.02 -57.25
CA THR A 940 -12.26 -1.03 -56.98
C THR A 940 -12.76 -2.12 -56.01
N ARG A 941 -13.79 -1.82 -55.21
CA ARG A 941 -14.37 -2.76 -54.22
C ARG A 941 -15.67 -3.42 -54.66
N GLY A 942 -16.19 -3.09 -55.85
CA GLY A 942 -17.45 -3.56 -56.40
C GLY A 942 -18.66 -2.67 -56.05
N PHE A 943 -19.68 -2.65 -56.92
CA PHE A 943 -20.85 -1.78 -56.78
C PHE A 943 -21.80 -2.28 -55.68
N ILE A 944 -22.19 -1.40 -54.75
CA ILE A 944 -22.94 -1.74 -53.53
C ILE A 944 -24.23 -0.92 -53.46
N LEU A 945 -25.34 -1.57 -53.09
CA LEU A 945 -26.67 -0.98 -52.92
C LEU A 945 -27.26 -1.31 -51.54
N CYS A 946 -28.08 -0.39 -51.01
CA CYS A 946 -28.94 -0.67 -49.86
C CYS A 946 -30.19 -1.45 -50.28
N SER A 947 -30.90 -2.02 -49.30
CA SER A 947 -32.11 -2.82 -49.53
C SER A 947 -33.20 -2.08 -50.32
N ASN A 948 -33.39 -0.79 -50.08
CA ASN A 948 -34.35 0.04 -50.82
C ASN A 948 -33.93 0.27 -52.27
N CYS A 949 -32.67 0.60 -52.53
CA CYS A 949 -32.21 0.77 -53.92
C CYS A 949 -32.23 -0.56 -54.68
N LYS A 950 -31.96 -1.69 -54.02
CA LYS A 950 -32.03 -3.00 -54.67
C LYS A 950 -33.47 -3.41 -55.01
N SER A 951 -34.42 -3.19 -54.10
CA SER A 951 -35.84 -3.50 -54.32
C SER A 951 -36.49 -2.59 -55.36
N ASN A 952 -36.03 -1.34 -55.49
CA ASN A 952 -36.45 -0.41 -56.55
C ASN A 952 -35.83 -0.70 -57.94
N GLY A 953 -35.14 -1.84 -58.11
CA GLY A 953 -34.62 -2.26 -59.41
C GLY A 953 -33.40 -1.47 -59.90
N ILE A 954 -32.71 -0.74 -59.01
CA ILE A 954 -31.48 -0.04 -59.39
C ILE A 954 -30.41 -1.08 -59.73
N HIS A 955 -29.79 -0.93 -60.90
CA HIS A 955 -28.76 -1.83 -61.43
C HIS A 955 -29.28 -3.28 -61.60
N ALA A 956 -30.55 -3.44 -62.02
CA ALA A 956 -31.24 -4.72 -62.15
C ALA A 956 -30.63 -5.69 -63.19
N GLU A 957 -29.83 -5.19 -64.13
CA GLU A 957 -29.14 -5.97 -65.16
C GLU A 957 -28.07 -6.93 -64.60
N HIS A 958 -27.68 -6.80 -63.33
CA HIS A 958 -26.65 -7.61 -62.70
C HIS A 958 -27.13 -8.33 -61.44
N GLU A 959 -26.52 -9.50 -61.17
CA GLU A 959 -26.76 -10.27 -59.95
C GLU A 959 -26.02 -9.70 -58.73
N PHE A 960 -26.69 -9.75 -57.58
CA PHE A 960 -26.18 -9.24 -56.31
C PHE A 960 -26.01 -10.36 -55.29
N LYS A 961 -25.02 -10.20 -54.41
CA LYS A 961 -24.83 -10.99 -53.20
C LYS A 961 -25.22 -10.14 -51.98
N GLU A 962 -26.09 -10.68 -51.14
CA GLU A 962 -26.46 -10.11 -49.85
C GLU A 962 -25.35 -10.33 -48.81
N LEU A 963 -25.02 -9.30 -48.03
CA LEU A 963 -23.95 -9.27 -47.03
C LEU A 963 -24.36 -8.41 -45.83
N GLN A 964 -23.76 -8.64 -44.64
CA GLN A 964 -24.07 -7.92 -43.40
C GLN A 964 -22.87 -7.10 -42.91
N CYS A 965 -23.11 -5.90 -42.38
CA CYS A 965 -22.09 -5.08 -41.71
C CYS A 965 -22.02 -5.43 -40.20
N LYS A 966 -20.81 -5.45 -39.60
CA LYS A 966 -20.63 -5.66 -38.15
C LYS A 966 -20.91 -4.41 -37.32
N GLU A 967 -21.45 -4.61 -36.12
CA GLU A 967 -21.81 -3.57 -35.14
C GLU A 967 -20.58 -2.78 -34.62
N VAL A 968 -20.77 -1.49 -34.32
CA VAL A 968 -19.72 -0.55 -33.87
C VAL A 968 -19.49 -0.69 -32.37
N GLU A 969 -18.24 -0.71 -31.89
CA GLU A 969 -17.91 -0.87 -30.46
C GLU A 969 -17.26 0.40 -29.86
N HIS A 970 -17.86 0.95 -28.81
CA HIS A 970 -17.35 2.12 -28.07
C HIS A 970 -16.72 1.71 -26.74
N TYR A 971 -15.38 1.59 -26.74
CA TYR A 971 -14.61 1.20 -25.55
C TYR A 971 -14.52 2.33 -24.51
N LEU A 972 -14.54 1.97 -23.22
CA LEU A 972 -14.49 2.89 -22.06
C LEU A 972 -15.68 3.86 -21.94
N ILE A 973 -16.78 3.54 -22.63
CA ILE A 973 -18.02 4.32 -22.60
C ILE A 973 -19.14 3.36 -22.20
N GLU A 974 -19.80 3.63 -21.08
CA GLU A 974 -20.95 2.86 -20.61
C GLU A 974 -22.27 3.58 -20.91
N CYS A 975 -23.35 2.82 -21.07
CA CYS A 975 -24.69 3.36 -20.97
C CYS A 975 -24.99 3.69 -19.50
N ASN A 976 -25.24 4.96 -19.20
CA ASN A 976 -25.51 5.41 -17.84
C ASN A 976 -26.83 4.87 -17.26
N ALA A 977 -27.75 4.39 -18.12
CA ALA A 977 -29.01 3.79 -17.70
C ALA A 977 -28.88 2.30 -17.37
N CYS A 978 -28.45 1.48 -18.32
CA CYS A 978 -28.42 0.01 -18.16
C CYS A 978 -27.04 -0.56 -17.84
N ARG A 979 -26.00 0.29 -17.75
CA ARG A 979 -24.60 -0.08 -17.48
C ARG A 979 -23.96 -1.01 -18.52
N VAL A 980 -24.57 -1.20 -19.69
CA VAL A 980 -23.92 -1.89 -20.81
C VAL A 980 -22.65 -1.13 -21.20
N GLY A 981 -21.51 -1.83 -21.26
CA GLY A 981 -20.18 -1.24 -21.44
C GLY A 981 -19.42 -0.92 -20.13
N ALA A 982 -19.96 -1.28 -18.96
CA ALA A 982 -19.30 -1.11 -17.66
C ALA A 982 -18.41 -2.31 -17.29
N GLY A 983 -17.13 -2.29 -17.71
CA GLY A 983 -16.14 -3.32 -17.37
C GLY A 983 -14.70 -2.91 -17.74
N GLU A 984 -13.69 -3.57 -17.17
CA GLU A 984 -12.28 -3.27 -17.50
C GLU A 984 -11.89 -3.81 -18.89
N PRO A 985 -11.10 -3.08 -19.69
CA PRO A 985 -10.61 -3.57 -20.98
C PRO A 985 -9.85 -4.90 -20.86
N PRO A 986 -10.00 -5.83 -21.83
CA PRO A 986 -10.45 -5.56 -23.19
C PRO A 986 -11.89 -6.00 -23.52
N PHE A 987 -12.76 -6.27 -22.54
CA PHE A 987 -13.97 -7.08 -22.81
C PHE A 987 -15.36 -6.44 -22.64
N ASP A 988 -15.52 -5.18 -22.25
CA ASP A 988 -16.86 -4.55 -22.27
C ASP A 988 -16.83 -3.18 -22.96
N ALA A 989 -17.48 -3.09 -24.13
CA ALA A 989 -17.69 -1.88 -24.90
C ALA A 989 -19.19 -1.68 -25.13
N LEU A 990 -19.64 -0.42 -25.24
CA LEU A 990 -21.01 -0.15 -25.67
C LEU A 990 -21.09 -0.41 -27.18
N VAL A 991 -21.83 -1.45 -27.56
CA VAL A 991 -21.96 -1.91 -28.95
C VAL A 991 -23.20 -1.29 -29.60
N GLY A 992 -23.08 -0.81 -30.83
CA GLY A 992 -24.12 -0.12 -31.59
C GLY A 992 -23.98 1.41 -31.53
N VAL A 993 -25.10 2.11 -31.68
CA VAL A 993 -25.12 3.59 -31.72
C VAL A 993 -25.06 4.18 -30.31
N ARG A 994 -24.12 5.11 -30.09
CA ARG A 994 -24.01 5.88 -28.83
C ARG A 994 -24.82 7.17 -28.92
N TYR A 995 -25.70 7.39 -27.95
CA TYR A 995 -26.42 8.65 -27.77
C TYR A 995 -25.83 9.44 -26.60
N ARG A 996 -25.29 10.63 -26.86
CA ARG A 996 -24.74 11.51 -25.82
C ARG A 996 -25.69 12.65 -25.51
N CYS A 997 -25.99 12.90 -24.24
CA CYS A 997 -26.82 14.03 -23.84
C CYS A 997 -26.09 15.35 -24.12
N LYS A 998 -26.74 16.28 -24.81
CA LYS A 998 -26.17 17.59 -25.14
C LYS A 998 -26.01 18.48 -23.91
N THR A 999 -26.88 18.31 -22.91
CA THR A 999 -26.90 19.13 -21.69
C THR A 999 -26.10 18.51 -20.55
N CYS A 1000 -26.26 17.20 -20.31
CA CYS A 1000 -25.58 16.50 -19.22
C CYS A 1000 -24.21 15.97 -19.67
N LYS A 1001 -23.15 16.63 -19.22
CA LYS A 1001 -21.77 16.26 -19.53
C LYS A 1001 -21.50 14.83 -19.03
N TRP A 1002 -21.07 13.95 -19.93
CA TRP A 1002 -20.74 12.54 -19.71
C TRP A 1002 -21.91 11.56 -19.57
N TYR A 1003 -23.14 11.98 -19.84
CA TYR A 1003 -24.30 11.07 -19.85
C TYR A 1003 -24.51 10.47 -21.25
N ASN A 1004 -24.47 9.14 -21.35
CA ASN A 1004 -24.56 8.35 -22.57
C ASN A 1004 -25.62 7.26 -22.45
N LEU A 1005 -26.32 6.99 -23.53
CA LEU A 1005 -27.29 5.90 -23.65
C LEU A 1005 -26.90 4.97 -24.79
N CYS A 1006 -27.21 3.68 -24.61
CA CYS A 1006 -27.30 2.78 -25.75
C CYS A 1006 -28.59 3.04 -26.52
N GLU A 1007 -28.65 2.55 -27.76
CA GLU A 1007 -29.79 2.74 -28.65
C GLU A 1007 -31.12 2.30 -28.03
N GLN A 1008 -31.15 1.16 -27.34
CA GLN A 1008 -32.34 0.65 -26.66
C GLN A 1008 -32.82 1.59 -25.55
N CYS A 1009 -31.93 2.04 -24.66
CA CYS A 1009 -32.31 2.95 -23.56
C CYS A 1009 -32.72 4.33 -24.07
N ASN A 1010 -32.16 4.79 -25.19
CA ASN A 1010 -32.58 6.02 -25.85
C ASN A 1010 -33.97 5.87 -26.47
N TYR A 1011 -34.26 4.75 -27.14
CA TYR A 1011 -35.59 4.45 -27.69
C TYR A 1011 -36.66 4.32 -26.61
N GLU A 1012 -36.32 3.73 -25.46
CA GLU A 1012 -37.19 3.64 -24.29
C GLU A 1012 -37.41 5.00 -23.58
N GLY A 1013 -36.74 6.07 -24.03
CA GLY A 1013 -36.89 7.42 -23.49
C GLY A 1013 -36.30 7.59 -22.10
N ILE A 1014 -35.33 6.75 -21.70
CA ILE A 1014 -34.69 6.82 -20.39
C ILE A 1014 -33.76 8.03 -20.39
N HIS A 1015 -34.29 9.18 -19.94
CA HIS A 1015 -33.71 10.54 -20.00
C HIS A 1015 -34.35 11.49 -21.04
N SER A 1016 -35.65 11.32 -21.32
CA SER A 1016 -36.42 12.08 -22.33
C SER A 1016 -36.52 13.62 -22.13
N TYR A 1017 -36.05 14.17 -21.01
CA TYR A 1017 -36.14 15.61 -20.72
C TYR A 1017 -35.05 16.46 -21.39
N HIS A 1018 -34.02 15.82 -21.96
CA HIS A 1018 -32.91 16.50 -22.64
C HIS A 1018 -32.68 15.93 -24.05
N GLU A 1019 -32.19 16.77 -24.95
CA GLU A 1019 -31.84 16.34 -26.30
C GLU A 1019 -30.53 15.53 -26.33
N PHE A 1020 -30.54 14.50 -27.17
CA PHE A 1020 -29.38 13.65 -27.43
C PHE A 1020 -28.78 13.91 -28.80
N GLU A 1021 -27.47 13.71 -28.90
CA GLU A 1021 -26.71 13.71 -30.14
C GLU A 1021 -26.23 12.29 -30.44
N GLU A 1022 -26.40 11.86 -31.69
CA GLU A 1022 -26.01 10.53 -32.17
C GLU A 1022 -24.55 10.53 -32.63
N TRP A 1023 -23.75 9.58 -32.13
CA TRP A 1023 -22.33 9.48 -32.46
C TRP A 1023 -22.02 8.12 -33.09
N THR A 1024 -21.49 8.12 -34.32
CA THR A 1024 -20.97 6.94 -35.04
C THR A 1024 -19.51 7.15 -35.48
N VAL A 1025 -18.84 6.12 -36.03
CA VAL A 1025 -17.36 6.02 -36.21
C VAL A 1025 -16.70 7.18 -36.98
N SER A 1026 -17.46 8.01 -37.70
CA SER A 1026 -16.92 9.11 -38.50
C SER A 1026 -16.49 10.37 -37.71
N GLN A 1027 -16.50 10.37 -36.37
CA GLN A 1027 -16.15 11.54 -35.56
C GLN A 1027 -15.07 11.29 -34.48
N PHE A 1028 -14.21 10.28 -34.67
CA PHE A 1028 -13.00 10.07 -33.85
C PHE A 1028 -11.72 10.56 -34.51
#